data_AF-A0A419J0Q3-F1
#
_entry.id   AF-A0A419J0Q3-F1
#
_cell.length_a   1.000
_cell.length_b   1.000
_cell.length_c   1.000
_cell.angle_alpha   90.00
_cell.angle_beta   90.00
_cell.angle_gamma   90.00
#
_symmetry.space_group_name_H-M   'P 1'
#
loop_
_entity.id
_entity.type
_entity.pdbx_description
1 polymer ?
#
loop_
_entity_poly.entity_id
_entity_poly.type
_entity_poly.pdbx_seq_one_letter_code
_entity_poly.pdbx_strand_id
1 'polypeptide(L)'
;MQSGCEQENKNKVCRSRGGESCAFDGAMIVLQPIADTAHIVHGPIACCGNSWEGRGSLSRKGMLDRMGFTTDISEIEIVYGAEEKLSCAIQETFDKVRPKAIFVHATCVSGLIGEDIEAVCTKAAADLGIRVIPVNAPGFVGPKNLGNRIAGEVLLDHVIGTGEPPPPFSSSLGKGGLRGVINLIGEYNIAGDLWLVEPVLNAAGINVLSKITGDASFEEITWAHRAKLNVVVCSRALINVAKEMERKYSIPYVEVSFFGKTEMSKALRRIAERLQEGGENIIDKIPLHPPFTKGDISPSLEKRGQGRFFQIESIIAREEKQLEEKLKIYSHLKGKKAVLYTGGVKSWSFISALIDLGIEVVAVGTKKSTFEDEEKMKEILGPDAPLIEDVTPANLRRLMKERNADMLIAGGRNLYLAVKEGFPFVDVNQERHIAYAGYEGLVNLAQQISNSVRFYNENRSYKSYKTYVDKSLGTSVVINPLKHSQSIGAAIALQGIDRALPIIHGAQGCTFLGKVLITKHFREPIALASTKLFTEDVVMGSEEALVKVTEGFIEKQTPGLIGVLSSGLSEVKGDDIQSAISNQRSAVNGINRQCHIVHIPTPDYEGGMETGYATAVEAVLRGILDKSRKEIRGQINVLAGLHLTPADFNELREIIESFGLCPVFLPDLSALDGSREGSSPLATGGVTVSEIGSMNSSMFTIAIGMSMEAPAKYLYGTYGIEYKLLESVAGLRGSDDLMITLSAISERPVPEKYVRQRRSLSDGMRDAHYYLSGKKICTALEPDMSVQTSAWLNEMAADVELAVIPCCSEAADRINSKRTIVSDLFSVNGDFDLLISSSHAADTADRLGVPLYQTGFPVYKVMGHTSKTTIGYRGSLAMINEVANVFLHERH
;
A
#
# COMPACT_ATOMS: atom_id res chain seq x y z
N MET A 1 33.63 19.56 22.57
CA MET A 1 33.74 18.81 21.30
C MET A 1 34.21 19.75 20.19
N GLN A 2 35.47 20.19 20.23
CA GLN A 2 35.94 21.37 19.50
C GLN A 2 37.15 21.10 18.58
N SER A 3 37.50 19.85 18.27
CA SER A 3 38.73 19.51 17.54
C SER A 3 38.51 18.47 16.43
N GLY A 4 37.57 18.73 15.52
CA GLY A 4 37.24 17.79 14.44
C GLY A 4 37.43 18.28 13.01
N CYS A 5 37.57 19.59 12.75
CA CYS A 5 37.48 20.07 11.37
C CYS A 5 38.13 21.44 11.12
N GLU A 6 39.31 21.72 11.69
CA GLU A 6 40.12 22.91 11.34
C GLU A 6 41.23 22.62 10.33
N GLN A 7 41.08 21.61 9.46
CA GLN A 7 41.99 21.43 8.33
C GLN A 7 41.23 21.37 7.02
N GLU A 8 41.28 22.47 6.28
CA GLU A 8 41.13 22.52 4.83
C GLU A 8 42.18 21.60 4.19
N ASN A 9 41.84 20.33 4.02
CA ASN A 9 42.60 19.43 3.18
C ASN A 9 41.72 19.09 1.97
N LYS A 10 42.03 19.69 0.81
CA LYS A 10 41.28 19.58 -0.46
C LYS A 10 41.16 18.15 -1.02
N ASN A 11 41.78 17.14 -0.39
CA ASN A 11 41.86 15.75 -0.88
C ASN A 11 41.09 14.70 -0.06
N LYS A 12 40.14 15.08 0.81
CA LYS A 12 39.25 14.11 1.46
C LYS A 12 37.80 14.30 1.02
N VAL A 13 37.36 13.48 0.07
CA VAL A 13 35.94 13.22 -0.19
C VAL A 13 35.27 12.91 1.15
N CYS A 14 34.14 13.57 1.44
CA CYS A 14 33.41 13.44 2.70
C CYS A 14 32.87 12.00 2.82
N ARG A 15 33.68 11.09 3.37
CA ARG A 15 33.26 9.71 3.63
C ARG A 15 32.30 9.72 4.82
N SER A 16 31.05 9.32 4.58
CA SER A 16 30.03 9.19 5.62
C SER A 16 30.49 8.21 6.70
N ARG A 17 30.21 8.53 7.96
CA ARG A 17 30.20 7.50 9.01
C ARG A 17 28.97 6.63 8.72
N GLY A 18 29.14 5.31 8.58
CA GLY A 18 28.09 4.42 8.05
C GLY A 18 26.70 4.64 8.66
N GLY A 19 25.65 4.54 7.82
CA GLY A 19 24.25 4.74 8.22
C GLY A 19 23.50 5.82 7.45
N GLU A 20 24.14 6.51 6.49
CA GLU A 20 23.52 7.56 5.67
C GLU A 20 23.11 7.03 4.28
N SER A 21 22.03 7.60 3.72
CA SER A 21 21.52 7.31 2.37
C SER A 21 22.38 7.92 1.24
N CYS A 22 21.98 7.78 -0.03
CA CYS A 22 22.69 8.30 -1.20
C CYS A 22 22.37 9.77 -1.53
N ALA A 23 23.10 10.35 -2.49
CA ALA A 23 22.92 11.73 -2.94
C ALA A 23 21.50 12.01 -3.48
N PHE A 24 20.93 11.11 -4.29
CA PHE A 24 19.55 11.22 -4.79
C PHE A 24 18.55 11.40 -3.62
N ASP A 25 18.68 10.55 -2.60
CA ASP A 25 17.81 10.61 -1.43
C ASP A 25 17.95 11.94 -0.66
N GLY A 26 19.18 12.46 -0.55
CA GLY A 26 19.44 13.77 0.02
C GLY A 26 18.79 14.91 -0.78
N ALA A 27 18.88 14.87 -2.11
CA ALA A 27 18.25 15.87 -2.95
C ALA A 27 16.71 15.85 -2.80
N MET A 28 16.11 14.66 -2.77
CA MET A 28 14.67 14.49 -2.52
C MET A 28 14.24 14.98 -1.12
N ILE A 29 15.05 14.76 -0.07
CA ILE A 29 14.75 15.30 1.29
C ILE A 29 14.57 16.81 1.26
N VAL A 30 15.40 17.50 0.50
CA VAL A 30 15.36 18.96 0.42
C VAL A 30 14.24 19.42 -0.50
N LEU A 31 14.11 18.85 -1.70
CA LEU A 31 13.24 19.43 -2.72
C LEU A 31 11.79 18.96 -2.61
N GLN A 32 11.54 17.69 -2.26
CA GLN A 32 10.19 17.11 -2.27
C GLN A 32 9.18 17.82 -1.35
N PRO A 33 9.55 18.35 -0.16
CA PRO A 33 8.60 19.05 0.72
C PRO A 33 8.00 20.36 0.17
N ILE A 34 8.40 20.79 -1.02
CA ILE A 34 7.81 21.94 -1.71
C ILE A 34 6.44 21.49 -2.27
N ALA A 35 5.37 22.00 -1.66
CA ALA A 35 4.04 21.40 -1.69
C ALA A 35 3.34 21.38 -3.05
N ASP A 36 3.71 22.31 -3.94
CA ASP A 36 3.07 22.58 -5.22
C ASP A 36 3.97 22.27 -6.42
N THR A 37 5.04 21.50 -6.22
CA THR A 37 5.94 21.03 -7.29
C THR A 37 5.87 19.53 -7.49
N ALA A 38 6.01 19.09 -8.74
CA ALA A 38 6.13 17.67 -9.06
C ALA A 38 7.60 17.25 -9.11
N HIS A 39 7.92 16.06 -8.61
CA HIS A 39 9.28 15.52 -8.55
C HIS A 39 9.36 14.23 -9.37
N ILE A 40 9.79 14.34 -10.63
CA ILE A 40 9.95 13.20 -11.54
C ILE A 40 11.29 12.53 -11.25
N VAL A 41 11.26 11.28 -10.84
CA VAL A 41 12.44 10.42 -10.69
C VAL A 41 12.71 9.76 -12.03
N HIS A 42 13.76 10.19 -12.71
CA HIS A 42 14.14 9.66 -14.01
C HIS A 42 15.07 8.43 -13.82
N GLY A 43 14.47 7.24 -13.86
CA GLY A 43 15.16 5.99 -13.59
C GLY A 43 14.23 4.78 -13.53
N PRO A 44 14.79 3.58 -13.29
CA PRO A 44 14.01 2.40 -12.93
C PRO A 44 13.26 2.57 -11.60
N ILE A 45 12.31 1.68 -11.33
CA ILE A 45 11.35 1.84 -10.23
C ILE A 45 11.98 2.00 -8.83
N ALA A 46 13.15 1.41 -8.57
CA ALA A 46 13.71 1.27 -7.23
C ALA A 46 13.82 2.59 -6.47
N CYS A 47 14.25 3.68 -7.11
CA CYS A 47 14.41 4.95 -6.43
C CYS A 47 13.06 5.52 -5.98
N CYS A 48 12.06 5.58 -6.87
CA CYS A 48 10.74 6.13 -6.55
C CYS A 48 9.92 5.17 -5.68
N GLY A 49 9.76 3.92 -6.10
CA GLY A 49 8.95 2.91 -5.41
C GLY A 49 9.40 2.64 -3.97
N ASN A 50 10.68 2.84 -3.65
CA ASN A 50 11.21 2.57 -2.30
C ASN A 50 11.30 3.81 -1.40
N SER A 51 11.29 5.03 -1.98
CA SER A 51 11.44 6.29 -1.22
C SER A 51 10.15 7.09 -1.08
N TRP A 52 9.21 6.91 -2.01
CA TRP A 52 7.96 7.65 -2.05
C TRP A 52 7.09 7.38 -0.80
N GLU A 53 6.38 8.41 -0.35
CA GLU A 53 5.60 8.45 0.91
C GLU A 53 6.37 8.07 2.19
N GLY A 54 7.71 7.99 2.11
CA GLY A 54 8.56 7.65 3.24
C GLY A 54 8.71 8.76 4.28
N ARG A 55 8.27 9.98 3.95
CA ARG A 55 8.55 11.21 4.71
C ARG A 55 7.29 11.77 5.34
N GLY A 56 7.39 12.13 6.62
CA GLY A 56 6.27 12.69 7.39
C GLY A 56 6.08 14.19 7.22
N SER A 57 6.59 14.79 6.14
CA SER A 57 6.37 16.22 5.85
C SER A 57 4.89 16.44 5.55
N LEU A 58 4.29 17.43 6.21
CA LEU A 58 2.92 17.82 5.96
C LEU A 58 2.88 19.18 5.27
N SER A 59 1.86 19.42 4.44
CA SER A 59 1.59 20.75 3.89
C SER A 59 0.10 21.09 3.92
N ARG A 60 -0.19 22.40 4.01
CA ARG A 60 -1.53 23.00 3.82
C ARG A 60 -1.75 23.53 2.40
N LYS A 61 -0.70 23.59 1.58
CA LYS A 61 -0.68 24.34 0.30
C LYS A 61 -0.76 23.48 -0.94
N GLY A 62 -0.68 22.16 -0.78
CA GLY A 62 -0.72 21.21 -1.89
C GLY A 62 -0.61 19.78 -1.38
N MET A 63 -0.66 18.83 -2.32
CA MET A 63 -0.47 17.40 -2.05
C MET A 63 0.61 16.79 -2.96
N LEU A 64 1.27 17.59 -3.81
CA LEU A 64 2.23 17.07 -4.79
C LEU A 64 3.50 16.54 -4.13
N ASP A 65 3.87 17.08 -2.97
CA ASP A 65 4.95 16.58 -2.10
C ASP A 65 4.70 15.14 -1.63
N ARG A 66 3.43 14.75 -1.50
CA ARG A 66 2.98 13.41 -1.13
C ARG A 66 2.83 12.47 -2.31
N MET A 67 3.00 12.95 -3.55
CA MET A 67 2.90 12.14 -4.77
C MET A 67 4.28 11.67 -5.26
N GLY A 68 4.30 10.52 -5.94
CA GLY A 68 5.53 9.93 -6.47
C GLY A 68 5.46 9.90 -7.99
N PHE A 69 6.44 10.48 -8.69
CA PHE A 69 6.46 10.49 -10.15
C PHE A 69 7.72 9.79 -10.62
N THR A 70 7.60 8.87 -11.58
CA THR A 70 8.76 8.17 -12.14
C THR A 70 8.56 7.87 -13.61
N THR A 71 9.65 7.84 -14.37
CA THR A 71 9.64 7.39 -15.77
C THR A 71 9.67 5.87 -15.89
N ASP A 72 9.93 5.13 -14.79
CA ASP A 72 10.08 3.66 -14.75
C ASP A 72 10.79 3.13 -16.01
N ILE A 73 12.06 3.54 -16.18
CA ILE A 73 12.89 3.19 -17.34
C ILE A 73 13.01 1.67 -17.43
N SER A 74 12.66 1.10 -18.59
CA SER A 74 12.78 -0.32 -18.92
C SER A 74 14.09 -0.61 -19.66
N GLU A 75 14.37 -1.89 -19.94
CA GLU A 75 15.54 -2.31 -20.71
C GLU A 75 15.67 -1.57 -22.06
N ILE A 76 14.53 -1.34 -22.75
CA ILE A 76 14.50 -0.66 -24.06
C ILE A 76 15.09 0.75 -23.94
N GLU A 77 14.65 1.51 -22.95
CA GLU A 77 15.14 2.88 -22.75
C GLU A 77 16.58 2.93 -22.24
N ILE A 78 17.05 1.88 -21.54
CA ILE A 78 18.46 1.76 -21.15
C ILE A 78 19.35 1.59 -22.39
N VAL A 79 18.91 0.77 -23.36
CA VAL A 79 19.69 0.46 -24.56
C VAL A 79 19.62 1.57 -25.61
N TYR A 80 18.44 2.18 -25.80
CA TYR A 80 18.19 3.13 -26.89
C TYR A 80 18.12 4.60 -26.44
N GLY A 81 18.13 4.87 -25.13
CA GLY A 81 17.97 6.21 -24.54
C GLY A 81 16.54 6.45 -24.03
N ALA A 82 16.41 7.26 -22.97
CA ALA A 82 15.14 7.54 -22.28
C ALA A 82 14.70 9.00 -22.39
N GLU A 83 15.43 9.86 -23.13
CA GLU A 83 15.14 11.30 -23.28
C GLU A 83 13.74 11.58 -23.85
N GLU A 84 13.29 10.81 -24.85
CA GLU A 84 11.95 10.95 -25.42
C GLU A 84 10.88 10.59 -24.38
N LYS A 85 11.08 9.48 -23.65
CA LYS A 85 10.19 9.07 -22.56
C LYS A 85 10.15 10.12 -21.46
N LEU A 86 11.29 10.73 -21.11
CA LEU A 86 11.35 11.82 -20.14
C LEU A 86 10.56 13.05 -20.62
N SER A 87 10.73 13.46 -21.88
CA SER A 87 9.97 14.58 -22.46
C SER A 87 8.47 14.33 -22.39
N CYS A 88 8.02 13.13 -22.77
CA CYS A 88 6.62 12.72 -22.66
C CYS A 88 6.15 12.68 -21.19
N ALA A 89 6.98 12.18 -20.28
CA ALA A 89 6.67 12.11 -18.85
C ALA A 89 6.48 13.50 -18.23
N ILE A 90 7.31 14.48 -18.61
CA ILE A 90 7.20 15.87 -18.15
C ILE A 90 5.88 16.48 -18.64
N GLN A 91 5.55 16.29 -19.93
CA GLN A 91 4.31 16.78 -20.52
C GLN A 91 3.08 16.15 -19.84
N GLU A 92 3.06 14.81 -19.72
CA GLU A 92 1.96 14.09 -19.07
C GLU A 92 1.78 14.50 -17.60
N THR A 93 2.88 14.73 -16.87
CA THR A 93 2.84 15.22 -15.49
C THR A 93 2.17 16.59 -15.45
N PHE A 94 2.56 17.52 -16.33
CA PHE A 94 1.95 18.83 -16.40
C PHE A 94 0.45 18.76 -16.72
N ASP A 95 0.07 17.94 -17.68
CA ASP A 95 -1.32 17.81 -18.10
C ASP A 95 -2.21 17.20 -17.02
N LYS A 96 -1.70 16.22 -16.26
CA LYS A 96 -2.43 15.49 -15.22
C LYS A 96 -2.58 16.27 -13.91
N VAL A 97 -1.54 16.98 -13.45
CA VAL A 97 -1.54 17.58 -12.09
C VAL A 97 -1.25 19.08 -12.03
N ARG A 98 -0.92 19.73 -13.16
CA ARG A 98 -0.70 21.19 -13.28
C ARG A 98 0.20 21.78 -12.16
N PRO A 99 1.43 21.27 -11.98
CA PRO A 99 2.33 21.74 -10.94
C PRO A 99 2.86 23.15 -11.24
N LYS A 100 3.31 23.87 -10.21
CA LYS A 100 3.95 25.20 -10.37
C LYS A 100 5.37 25.12 -10.94
N ALA A 101 6.07 24.03 -10.64
CA ALA A 101 7.35 23.67 -11.24
C ALA A 101 7.53 22.14 -11.21
N ILE A 102 8.42 21.64 -12.06
CA ILE A 102 8.78 20.23 -12.14
C ILE A 102 10.28 20.09 -11.87
N PHE A 103 10.65 19.28 -10.88
CA PHE A 103 12.03 18.87 -10.66
C PHE A 103 12.26 17.49 -11.25
N VAL A 104 13.30 17.33 -12.08
CA VAL A 104 13.65 16.06 -12.72
C VAL A 104 14.93 15.52 -12.12
N HIS A 105 14.84 14.41 -11.40
CA HIS A 105 15.94 13.82 -10.64
C HIS A 105 16.63 12.72 -11.42
N ALA A 106 17.92 12.88 -11.68
CA ALA A 106 18.75 11.83 -12.23
C ALA A 106 18.99 10.73 -11.18
N THR A 107 18.90 9.47 -11.62
CA THR A 107 19.22 8.30 -10.80
C THR A 107 20.55 7.68 -11.25
N CYS A 108 20.99 6.62 -10.57
CA CYS A 108 22.23 5.92 -10.94
C CYS A 108 22.23 5.42 -12.39
N VAL A 109 21.07 4.99 -12.91
CA VAL A 109 20.97 4.44 -14.28
C VAL A 109 20.98 5.56 -15.32
N SER A 110 20.11 6.58 -15.18
CA SER A 110 20.09 7.71 -16.12
C SER A 110 21.44 8.47 -16.12
N GLY A 111 22.07 8.59 -14.95
CA GLY A 111 23.41 9.19 -14.83
C GLY A 111 24.53 8.35 -15.43
N LEU A 112 24.37 7.02 -15.54
CA LEU A 112 25.35 6.13 -16.16
C LEU A 112 25.19 6.09 -17.69
N ILE A 113 23.96 6.10 -18.19
CA ILE A 113 23.66 6.17 -19.63
C ILE A 113 24.14 7.51 -20.23
N GLY A 114 24.15 8.57 -19.42
CA GLY A 114 24.72 9.86 -19.79
C GLY A 114 23.77 10.77 -20.57
N GLU A 115 22.48 10.72 -20.25
CA GLU A 115 21.43 11.47 -20.92
C GLU A 115 21.52 12.99 -20.66
N ASP A 116 21.15 13.81 -21.64
CA ASP A 116 21.14 15.27 -21.51
C ASP A 116 19.82 15.77 -20.91
N ILE A 117 19.64 15.45 -19.63
CA ILE A 117 18.46 15.85 -18.85
C ILE A 117 18.30 17.38 -18.83
N GLU A 118 19.40 18.14 -18.87
CA GLU A 118 19.38 19.60 -18.87
C GLU A 118 18.78 20.16 -20.16
N ALA A 119 19.17 19.63 -21.32
CA ALA A 119 18.58 20.00 -22.60
C ALA A 119 17.08 19.66 -22.66
N VAL A 120 16.69 18.46 -22.20
CA VAL A 120 15.27 18.06 -22.14
C VAL A 120 14.46 18.98 -21.23
N CYS A 121 14.97 19.29 -20.03
CA CYS A 121 14.31 20.21 -19.10
C CYS A 121 14.20 21.63 -19.67
N THR A 122 15.25 22.14 -20.32
CA THR A 122 15.27 23.47 -20.92
C THR A 122 14.22 23.61 -22.02
N LYS A 123 14.13 22.60 -22.89
CA LYS A 123 13.11 22.54 -23.94
C LYS A 123 11.71 22.46 -23.35
N ALA A 124 11.47 21.54 -22.42
CA ALA A 124 10.16 21.38 -21.79
C ALA A 124 9.71 22.63 -21.01
N ALA A 125 10.64 23.35 -20.36
CA ALA A 125 10.35 24.61 -19.70
C ALA A 125 9.88 25.69 -20.69
N ALA A 126 10.50 25.77 -21.87
CA ALA A 126 10.08 26.69 -22.93
C ALA A 126 8.70 26.32 -23.49
N ASP A 127 8.44 25.03 -23.70
CA ASP A 127 7.18 24.52 -24.28
C ASP A 127 5.99 24.66 -23.30
N LEU A 128 6.20 24.39 -22.02
CA LEU A 128 5.13 24.39 -21.00
C LEU A 128 4.89 25.76 -20.34
N GLY A 129 5.85 26.68 -20.40
CA GLY A 129 5.77 27.98 -19.73
C GLY A 129 5.88 27.90 -18.20
N ILE A 130 6.34 26.78 -17.65
CA ILE A 130 6.69 26.62 -16.23
C ILE A 130 8.17 26.24 -16.07
N ARG A 131 8.70 26.34 -14.85
CA ARG A 131 10.07 25.90 -14.57
C ARG A 131 10.12 24.37 -14.58
N VAL A 132 10.99 23.81 -15.41
CA VAL A 132 11.39 22.40 -15.39
C VAL A 132 12.89 22.38 -15.08
N ILE A 133 13.26 21.81 -13.93
CA ILE A 133 14.57 22.01 -13.31
C ILE A 133 15.28 20.65 -13.18
N PRO A 134 16.45 20.47 -13.81
CA PRO A 134 17.23 19.24 -13.67
C PRO A 134 17.89 19.18 -12.28
N VAL A 135 17.89 18.00 -11.67
CA VAL A 135 18.53 17.70 -10.40
C VAL A 135 19.50 16.54 -10.61
N ASN A 136 20.76 16.87 -10.90
CA ASN A 136 21.79 15.87 -11.16
C ASN A 136 22.44 15.39 -9.86
N ALA A 137 21.78 14.45 -9.17
CA ALA A 137 22.26 13.84 -7.93
C ALA A 137 22.22 12.31 -7.94
N PRO A 138 22.82 11.61 -8.94
CA PRO A 138 22.83 10.15 -8.97
C PRO A 138 23.39 9.57 -7.67
N GLY A 139 22.85 8.41 -7.25
CA GLY A 139 23.17 7.85 -5.94
C GLY A 139 24.65 7.52 -5.72
N PHE A 140 25.39 7.16 -6.77
CA PHE A 140 26.82 6.84 -6.69
C PHE A 140 27.72 8.09 -6.55
N VAL A 141 27.21 9.30 -6.80
CA VAL A 141 28.01 10.53 -6.71
C VAL A 141 28.40 10.85 -5.26
N GLY A 142 27.62 10.38 -4.28
CA GLY A 142 28.02 10.50 -2.89
C GLY A 142 26.90 10.28 -1.87
N PRO A 143 27.15 10.69 -0.61
CA PRO A 143 26.21 10.49 0.48
C PRO A 143 25.07 11.52 0.48
N LYS A 144 24.05 11.24 1.30
CA LYS A 144 22.89 12.11 1.55
C LYS A 144 23.25 13.58 1.74
N ASN A 145 24.28 13.87 2.54
CA ASN A 145 24.69 15.24 2.81
C ASN A 145 25.23 15.98 1.58
N LEU A 146 25.80 15.27 0.60
CA LEU A 146 26.17 15.86 -0.70
C LEU A 146 24.90 16.15 -1.51
N GLY A 147 23.95 15.21 -1.53
CA GLY A 147 22.63 15.40 -2.13
C GLY A 147 21.90 16.65 -1.64
N ASN A 148 21.90 16.88 -0.33
CA ASN A 148 21.31 18.08 0.27
C ASN A 148 21.94 19.37 -0.27
N ARG A 149 23.28 19.37 -0.45
CA ARG A 149 24.00 20.54 -0.98
C ARG A 149 23.66 20.78 -2.44
N ILE A 150 23.64 19.72 -3.26
CA ILE A 150 23.26 19.77 -4.67
C ILE A 150 21.85 20.35 -4.80
N ALA A 151 20.89 19.88 -3.99
CA ALA A 151 19.55 20.45 -3.99
C ALA A 151 19.54 21.94 -3.57
N GLY A 152 20.34 22.33 -2.58
CA GLY A 152 20.51 23.73 -2.21
C GLY A 152 21.09 24.59 -3.33
N GLU A 153 22.06 24.08 -4.07
CA GLU A 153 22.65 24.72 -5.27
C GLU A 153 21.62 24.85 -6.39
N VAL A 154 20.83 23.80 -6.64
CA VAL A 154 19.70 23.85 -7.60
C VAL A 154 18.71 24.96 -7.25
N LEU A 155 18.35 25.11 -5.97
CA LEU A 155 17.47 26.21 -5.53
C LEU A 155 18.12 27.57 -5.75
N LEU A 156 19.41 27.73 -5.45
CA LEU A 156 20.14 28.99 -5.63
C LEU A 156 20.27 29.41 -7.10
N ASP A 157 20.48 28.45 -7.99
CA ASP A 157 20.82 28.73 -9.39
C ASP A 157 19.57 28.82 -10.27
N HIS A 158 18.50 28.08 -9.96
CA HIS A 158 17.30 28.03 -10.79
C HIS A 158 16.05 28.71 -10.18
N VAL A 159 15.99 28.92 -8.86
CA VAL A 159 14.74 29.32 -8.16
C VAL A 159 14.89 30.66 -7.42
N ILE A 160 15.80 30.75 -6.47
CA ILE A 160 15.98 31.93 -5.61
C ILE A 160 16.43 33.12 -6.47
N GLY A 161 15.77 34.26 -6.33
CA GLY A 161 16.07 35.46 -7.12
C GLY A 161 15.19 35.65 -8.36
N THR A 162 14.25 34.73 -8.63
CA THR A 162 13.47 34.75 -9.87
C THR A 162 12.08 35.38 -9.75
N GLY A 163 11.64 35.75 -8.54
CA GLY A 163 10.31 36.33 -8.29
C GLY A 163 10.33 37.36 -7.17
N GLU A 164 9.28 38.18 -7.09
CA GLU A 164 9.12 39.22 -6.07
C GLU A 164 8.00 38.89 -5.10
N PRO A 165 8.14 39.22 -3.80
CA PRO A 165 7.18 38.82 -2.79
C PRO A 165 5.87 39.62 -2.91
N PRO A 166 4.73 39.06 -2.49
CA PRO A 166 3.46 39.81 -2.47
C PRO A 166 3.46 40.89 -1.37
N PRO A 167 2.65 41.96 -1.49
CA PRO A 167 2.38 42.85 -0.37
C PRO A 167 1.81 42.07 0.82
N PRO A 168 2.19 42.35 2.07
CA PRO A 168 2.99 43.50 2.55
C PRO A 168 4.52 43.29 2.56
N PHE A 169 5.04 42.18 2.02
CA PHE A 169 6.48 41.90 2.00
C PHE A 169 7.23 42.69 0.92
N SER A 170 6.60 43.03 -0.21
CA SER A 170 7.20 43.88 -1.27
C SER A 170 7.10 45.38 -1.03
N SER A 171 6.35 45.84 -0.02
CA SER A 171 6.27 47.26 0.33
C SER A 171 7.52 47.72 1.08
N SER A 172 8.68 47.65 0.42
CA SER A 172 9.91 48.27 0.88
C SER A 172 9.99 49.69 0.32
N LEU A 173 9.59 50.71 1.11
CA LEU A 173 10.10 52.11 1.11
C LEU A 173 9.15 53.14 1.79
N GLY A 174 8.05 52.73 2.43
CA GLY A 174 7.18 53.62 3.22
C GLY A 174 6.96 53.08 4.63
N LYS A 175 6.54 53.94 5.56
CA LYS A 175 6.34 53.69 7.02
C LYS A 175 5.35 52.55 7.40
N GLY A 176 5.05 51.60 6.51
CA GLY A 176 4.09 50.50 6.71
C GLY A 176 4.50 49.10 6.20
N GLY A 177 5.77 48.85 5.83
CA GLY A 177 6.25 47.49 5.51
C GLY A 177 6.49 46.60 6.74
N LEU A 178 6.35 45.28 6.61
CA LEU A 178 6.64 44.32 7.69
C LEU A 178 8.13 44.37 8.07
N ARG A 179 8.41 44.38 9.38
CA ARG A 179 9.76 44.30 9.96
C ARG A 179 10.09 42.86 10.37
N GLY A 180 11.36 42.59 10.63
CA GLY A 180 11.79 41.27 11.14
C GLY A 180 11.51 40.12 10.17
N VAL A 181 11.70 40.37 8.86
CA VAL A 181 11.39 39.45 7.77
C VAL A 181 12.54 38.44 7.60
N ILE A 182 12.28 37.15 7.82
CA ILE A 182 13.30 36.08 7.80
C ILE A 182 12.99 34.97 6.80
N ASN A 183 14.01 34.19 6.42
CA ASN A 183 13.84 32.87 5.83
C ASN A 183 14.08 31.79 6.88
N LEU A 184 13.30 30.72 6.85
CA LEU A 184 13.62 29.47 7.57
C LEU A 184 14.26 28.50 6.58
N ILE A 185 15.49 28.04 6.86
CA ILE A 185 16.24 27.10 6.01
C ILE A 185 16.51 25.81 6.78
N GLY A 186 16.23 24.65 6.19
CA GLY A 186 16.39 23.34 6.82
C GLY A 186 15.24 22.93 7.74
N GLU A 187 14.09 23.59 7.64
CA GLU A 187 12.84 23.17 8.28
C GLU A 187 11.98 22.41 7.26
N TYR A 188 11.57 21.19 7.59
CA TYR A 188 10.90 20.25 6.68
C TYR A 188 9.42 20.03 7.03
N ASN A 189 8.91 20.68 8.08
CA ASN A 189 7.56 20.55 8.60
C ASN A 189 7.13 19.10 8.85
N ILE A 190 8.01 18.31 9.46
CA ILE A 190 7.72 16.92 9.82
C ILE A 190 6.59 16.91 10.83
N ALA A 191 5.54 16.12 10.57
CA ALA A 191 4.34 15.99 11.40
C ALA A 191 3.63 17.31 11.74
N GLY A 192 3.92 18.40 11.01
CA GLY A 192 3.36 19.72 11.31
C GLY A 192 4.16 20.52 12.35
N ASP A 193 5.41 20.16 12.66
CA ASP A 193 6.26 20.85 13.64
C ASP A 193 6.33 22.37 13.41
N LEU A 194 6.44 22.80 12.15
CA LEU A 194 6.51 24.23 11.80
C LEU A 194 5.23 24.98 12.17
N TRP A 195 4.07 24.32 12.14
CA TRP A 195 2.80 24.94 12.52
C TRP A 195 2.70 25.26 14.01
N LEU A 196 3.57 24.69 14.84
CA LEU A 196 3.71 25.03 16.25
C LEU A 196 4.73 26.15 16.48
N VAL A 197 5.75 26.24 15.61
CA VAL A 197 6.83 27.24 15.70
C VAL A 197 6.42 28.59 15.12
N GLU A 198 5.80 28.59 13.93
CA GLU A 198 5.45 29.80 13.17
C GLU A 198 4.56 30.78 13.98
N PRO A 199 3.52 30.34 14.72
CA PRO A 199 2.74 31.25 15.56
C PRO A 199 3.55 31.95 16.65
N VAL A 200 4.57 31.27 17.21
CA VAL A 200 5.44 31.83 18.25
C VAL A 200 6.41 32.86 17.67
N LEU A 201 6.97 32.60 16.48
CA LEU A 201 7.79 33.57 15.76
C LEU A 201 6.98 34.83 15.42
N ASN A 202 5.78 34.64 14.87
CA ASN A 202 4.88 35.75 14.52
C ASN A 202 4.48 36.57 15.76
N ALA A 203 4.18 35.92 16.89
CA ALA A 203 3.88 36.60 18.15
C ALA A 203 5.08 37.38 18.72
N ALA A 204 6.30 36.99 18.37
CA ALA A 204 7.53 37.71 18.70
C ALA A 204 7.89 38.83 17.71
N GLY A 205 7.02 39.10 16.72
CA GLY A 205 7.26 40.10 15.68
C GLY A 205 8.26 39.66 14.60
N ILE A 206 8.57 38.37 14.53
CA ILE A 206 9.46 37.77 13.52
C ILE A 206 8.56 37.17 12.43
N ASN A 207 8.62 37.74 11.23
CA ASN A 207 7.76 37.35 10.11
C ASN A 207 8.52 36.42 9.16
N VAL A 208 7.97 35.24 8.89
CA VAL A 208 8.57 34.28 7.95
C VAL A 208 8.18 34.63 6.52
N LEU A 209 9.16 34.97 5.68
CA LEU A 209 8.99 35.27 4.26
C LEU A 209 8.97 34.01 3.39
N SER A 210 9.95 33.13 3.64
CA SER A 210 10.17 31.92 2.87
C SER A 210 10.58 30.78 3.77
N LYS A 211 10.17 29.59 3.37
CA LYS A 211 10.45 28.32 4.03
C LYS A 211 11.20 27.47 3.02
N ILE A 212 12.41 27.06 3.36
CA ILE A 212 13.25 26.18 2.56
C ILE A 212 13.42 24.93 3.44
N THR A 213 12.53 23.94 3.37
CA THR A 213 11.55 23.69 2.28
C THR A 213 10.17 23.19 2.71
N GLY A 214 9.96 22.77 3.96
CA GLY A 214 8.67 22.21 4.41
C GLY A 214 7.53 23.23 4.42
N ASP A 215 6.34 22.81 3.96
CA ASP A 215 5.12 23.63 3.84
C ASP A 215 5.33 24.92 3.04
N ALA A 216 6.30 24.88 2.12
CA ALA A 216 6.61 25.96 1.19
C ALA A 216 5.92 25.74 -0.15
N SER A 217 5.52 26.83 -0.77
CA SER A 217 5.21 26.89 -2.20
C SER A 217 6.46 27.22 -2.99
N PHE A 218 6.49 26.84 -4.27
CA PHE A 218 7.57 27.19 -5.19
C PHE A 218 7.78 28.70 -5.26
N GLU A 219 6.67 29.45 -5.35
CA GLU A 219 6.68 30.92 -5.40
C GLU A 219 7.37 31.52 -4.16
N GLU A 220 7.10 31.01 -2.96
CA GLU A 220 7.74 31.47 -1.72
C GLU A 220 9.26 31.39 -1.75
N ILE A 221 9.83 30.40 -2.45
CA ILE A 221 11.27 30.21 -2.53
C ILE A 221 11.89 31.21 -3.53
N THR A 222 11.15 31.62 -4.57
CA THR A 222 11.66 32.56 -5.59
C THR A 222 12.07 33.91 -5.02
N TRP A 223 11.33 34.43 -4.04
CA TRP A 223 11.59 35.71 -3.40
C TRP A 223 12.35 35.60 -2.07
N ALA A 224 12.91 34.44 -1.72
CA ALA A 224 13.71 34.26 -0.50
C ALA A 224 14.88 35.26 -0.41
N HIS A 225 15.38 35.73 -1.54
CA HIS A 225 16.44 36.75 -1.64
C HIS A 225 16.03 38.16 -1.12
N ARG A 226 14.78 38.37 -0.71
CA ARG A 226 14.30 39.65 -0.13
C ARG A 226 14.29 39.67 1.41
N ALA A 227 14.60 38.55 2.07
CA ALA A 227 14.66 38.49 3.53
C ALA A 227 15.80 39.34 4.13
N LYS A 228 15.71 39.60 5.43
CA LYS A 228 16.73 40.31 6.21
C LYS A 228 17.67 39.37 6.97
N LEU A 229 17.25 38.14 7.21
CA LEU A 229 18.03 37.14 7.93
C LEU A 229 17.64 35.73 7.47
N ASN A 230 18.65 34.88 7.28
CA ASN A 230 18.48 33.45 7.07
C ASN A 230 18.60 32.70 8.40
N VAL A 231 17.56 32.02 8.83
CA VAL A 231 17.54 31.21 10.06
C VAL A 231 17.67 29.75 9.67
N VAL A 232 18.84 29.18 9.91
CA VAL A 232 19.15 27.79 9.59
C VAL A 232 18.76 26.90 10.77
N VAL A 233 17.76 26.05 10.55
CA VAL A 233 17.17 25.17 11.55
C VAL A 233 17.89 23.83 11.52
N CYS A 234 18.48 23.48 12.66
CA CYS A 234 18.91 22.14 13.02
C CYS A 234 19.67 21.33 11.93
N SER A 235 20.55 21.95 11.11
CA SER A 235 21.37 21.16 10.17
C SER A 235 22.62 21.84 9.61
N ARG A 236 23.63 21.00 9.29
CA ARG A 236 24.73 21.31 8.35
C ARG A 236 24.33 21.17 6.87
N ALA A 237 23.11 20.70 6.60
CA ALA A 237 22.71 20.20 5.29
C ALA A 237 22.56 21.30 4.23
N LEU A 238 22.04 22.46 4.64
CA LEU A 238 21.76 23.61 3.76
C LEU A 238 22.54 24.88 4.17
N ILE A 239 23.62 24.71 4.92
CA ILE A 239 24.48 25.86 5.29
C ILE A 239 25.14 26.49 4.07
N ASN A 240 25.34 25.73 2.98
CA ASN A 240 25.81 26.27 1.71
C ASN A 240 24.83 27.29 1.13
N VAL A 241 23.51 27.03 1.23
CA VAL A 241 22.47 27.99 0.81
C VAL A 241 22.59 29.29 1.60
N ALA A 242 22.67 29.21 2.92
CA ALA A 242 22.79 30.39 3.77
C ALA A 242 24.06 31.21 3.49
N LYS A 243 25.21 30.55 3.32
CA LYS A 243 26.49 31.20 2.98
C LYS A 243 26.46 31.87 1.61
N GLU A 244 25.90 31.20 0.62
CA GLU A 244 25.78 31.76 -0.73
C GLU A 244 24.76 32.91 -0.78
N MET A 245 23.69 32.88 0.02
CA MET A 245 22.77 34.01 0.16
C MET A 245 23.41 35.20 0.87
N GLU A 246 24.29 34.96 1.85
CA GLU A 246 25.10 36.02 2.46
C GLU A 246 26.06 36.64 1.43
N ARG A 247 26.70 35.82 0.60
CA ARG A 247 27.63 36.28 -0.45
C ARG A 247 26.93 36.99 -1.61
N LYS A 248 25.86 36.43 -2.16
CA LYS A 248 25.15 36.95 -3.36
C LYS A 248 24.18 38.09 -3.03
N TYR A 249 23.50 38.04 -1.87
CA TYR A 249 22.43 38.97 -1.52
C TYR A 249 22.68 39.77 -0.22
N SER A 250 23.82 39.58 0.44
CA SER A 250 24.15 40.25 1.71
C SER A 250 23.15 39.97 2.83
N ILE A 251 22.54 38.79 2.82
CA ILE A 251 21.60 38.34 3.86
C ILE A 251 22.37 37.53 4.91
N PRO A 252 22.57 38.04 6.13
CA PRO A 252 23.28 37.28 7.17
C PRO A 252 22.52 36.01 7.53
N TYR A 253 23.19 35.08 8.22
CA TYR A 253 22.53 33.89 8.74
C TYR A 253 22.84 33.59 10.21
N VAL A 254 21.96 32.80 10.82
CA VAL A 254 22.08 32.30 12.19
C VAL A 254 21.61 30.85 12.27
N GLU A 255 22.31 30.04 13.07
CA GLU A 255 21.91 28.64 13.33
C GLU A 255 21.13 28.55 14.65
N VAL A 256 19.97 27.88 14.61
CA VAL A 256 19.07 27.72 15.75
C VAL A 256 18.45 26.31 15.81
N SER A 257 17.82 26.02 16.95
CA SER A 257 16.96 24.85 17.16
C SER A 257 15.68 25.29 17.87
N PHE A 258 14.54 24.74 17.46
CA PHE A 258 13.23 25.02 18.07
C PHE A 258 12.80 23.95 19.08
N PHE A 259 13.59 22.89 19.25
CA PHE A 259 13.21 21.75 20.07
C PHE A 259 13.41 22.00 21.56
N GLY A 260 12.29 22.14 22.28
CA GLY A 260 12.24 22.33 23.72
C GLY A 260 12.31 23.80 24.14
N LYS A 261 11.79 24.08 25.34
CA LYS A 261 11.63 25.46 25.85
C LYS A 261 12.92 26.29 25.82
N THR A 262 14.05 25.65 26.17
CA THR A 262 15.34 26.31 26.31
C THR A 262 15.89 26.73 24.95
N GLU A 263 15.88 25.81 23.99
CA GLU A 263 16.39 26.08 22.65
C GLU A 263 15.46 27.05 21.90
N MET A 264 14.14 26.91 22.05
CA MET A 264 13.20 27.88 21.50
C MET A 264 13.43 29.30 22.04
N SER A 265 13.64 29.45 23.35
CA SER A 265 13.93 30.76 23.96
C SER A 265 15.27 31.34 23.48
N LYS A 266 16.31 30.51 23.34
CA LYS A 266 17.61 30.92 22.79
C LYS A 266 17.48 31.30 21.32
N ALA A 267 16.72 30.54 20.53
CA ALA A 267 16.47 30.80 19.12
C ALA A 267 15.83 32.17 18.94
N LEU A 268 14.75 32.46 19.68
CA LEU A 268 14.07 33.76 19.63
C LEU A 268 15.02 34.93 19.95
N ARG A 269 15.82 34.81 21.02
CA ARG A 269 16.80 35.85 21.40
C ARG A 269 17.87 36.04 20.32
N ARG A 270 18.44 34.95 19.83
CA ARG A 270 19.51 34.99 18.82
C ARG A 270 19.02 35.55 17.49
N ILE A 271 17.78 35.24 17.10
CA ILE A 271 17.14 35.82 15.92
C ILE A 271 16.94 37.33 16.12
N ALA A 272 16.41 37.75 17.27
CA ALA A 272 16.19 39.16 17.59
C ALA A 272 17.50 39.97 17.64
N GLU A 273 18.53 39.45 18.31
CA GLU A 273 19.87 40.07 18.37
C GLU A 273 20.45 40.28 16.96
N ARG A 274 20.37 39.24 16.11
CA ARG A 274 20.92 39.32 14.75
C ARG A 274 20.13 40.26 13.84
N LEU A 275 18.81 40.37 14.01
CA LEU A 275 17.98 41.35 13.32
C LEU A 275 18.29 42.79 13.77
N GLN A 276 18.56 43.00 15.07
CA GLN A 276 18.98 44.31 15.59
C GLN A 276 20.35 44.75 15.06
N GLU A 277 21.33 43.85 15.02
CA GLU A 277 22.63 44.11 14.37
C GLU A 277 22.48 44.51 12.89
N GLY A 278 21.45 44.01 12.23
CA GLY A 278 21.06 44.36 10.85
C GLY A 278 20.22 45.63 10.70
N GLY A 279 19.92 46.35 11.79
CA GLY A 279 19.18 47.63 11.77
C GLY A 279 17.66 47.54 12.00
N GLU A 280 17.12 46.37 12.38
CA GLU A 280 15.69 46.16 12.66
C GLU A 280 15.41 46.15 14.18
N ASN A 281 14.70 47.17 14.71
CA ASN A 281 14.26 47.20 16.11
C ASN A 281 12.90 46.50 16.28
N ILE A 282 12.89 45.32 16.96
CA ILE A 282 11.72 44.43 17.10
C ILE A 282 11.16 44.37 18.55
N ILE A 283 11.86 44.92 19.55
CA ILE A 283 11.49 44.75 20.98
C ILE A 283 10.43 45.77 21.47
N ASP A 284 9.27 45.85 20.82
CA ASP A 284 8.09 46.51 21.39
C ASP A 284 6.81 45.75 20.98
N LYS A 285 6.15 45.12 21.97
CA LYS A 285 4.85 44.40 21.94
C LYS A 285 4.92 42.87 21.84
N ILE A 286 4.99 42.21 22.99
CA ILE A 286 4.48 40.83 23.17
C ILE A 286 3.20 40.93 24.03
N PRO A 287 2.01 40.61 23.49
CA PRO A 287 0.80 40.53 24.29
C PRO A 287 0.74 39.19 25.04
N LEU A 288 0.65 39.26 26.37
CA LEU A 288 0.20 38.17 27.23
C LEU A 288 -1.34 38.18 27.23
N HIS A 289 -2.00 37.13 26.70
CA HIS A 289 -3.20 36.45 27.25
C HIS A 289 -4.02 35.64 26.20
N PRO A 290 -4.67 34.51 26.60
CA PRO A 290 -5.46 33.60 25.74
C PRO A 290 -6.97 33.97 25.64
N PRO A 291 -7.77 33.32 24.75
CA PRO A 291 -8.96 33.93 24.13
C PRO A 291 -10.35 33.57 24.71
N PHE A 292 -11.27 34.50 24.42
CA PHE A 292 -12.73 34.62 24.49
C PHE A 292 -13.67 33.41 24.77
N THR A 293 -14.72 33.72 25.54
CA THR A 293 -15.96 32.95 25.77
C THR A 293 -17.04 33.22 24.72
N LYS A 294 -17.77 32.15 24.34
CA LYS A 294 -18.98 32.14 23.49
C LYS A 294 -20.21 32.64 24.25
N GLY A 295 -21.11 33.34 23.55
CA GLY A 295 -22.48 33.57 23.99
C GLY A 295 -23.37 34.14 22.89
N ASP A 296 -24.53 33.50 22.73
CA ASP A 296 -25.81 34.04 22.24
C ASP A 296 -26.17 33.89 20.75
N ILE A 297 -26.92 32.82 20.47
CA ILE A 297 -27.89 32.75 19.37
C ILE A 297 -29.28 32.64 20.02
N SER A 298 -30.29 33.32 19.46
CA SER A 298 -31.69 32.91 19.67
C SER A 298 -32.49 32.93 18.36
N PRO A 299 -33.55 32.09 18.24
CA PRO A 299 -34.23 31.76 16.99
C PRO A 299 -35.69 32.25 16.92
N SER A 300 -36.27 32.28 15.71
CA SER A 300 -37.72 32.22 15.38
C SER A 300 -37.90 32.61 13.90
N LEU A 301 -38.88 32.21 13.10
CA LEU A 301 -40.19 31.58 13.30
C LEU A 301 -40.65 31.03 11.93
N GLU A 302 -41.37 29.91 11.95
CA GLU A 302 -42.05 29.27 10.83
C GLU A 302 -43.15 30.14 10.17
N LYS A 303 -43.48 29.90 8.88
CA LYS A 303 -44.87 29.62 8.46
C LYS A 303 -45.05 29.28 6.97
N ARG A 304 -46.04 28.37 6.78
CA ARG A 304 -46.97 28.20 5.64
C ARG A 304 -46.57 27.25 4.51
N GLY A 305 -46.95 25.98 4.73
CA GLY A 305 -47.39 25.09 3.68
C GLY A 305 -48.86 25.33 3.31
N GLN A 306 -49.14 25.32 2.00
CA GLN A 306 -50.41 24.92 1.39
C GLN A 306 -50.18 24.84 -0.13
N GLY A 307 -49.75 23.66 -0.59
CA GLY A 307 -49.56 23.35 -2.02
C GLY A 307 -49.45 21.84 -2.34
N ARG A 308 -49.62 20.96 -1.34
CA ARG A 308 -49.19 19.55 -1.44
C ARG A 308 -50.16 18.58 -2.13
N PHE A 309 -51.42 18.92 -2.40
CA PHE A 309 -52.38 17.92 -2.90
C PHE A 309 -52.37 17.66 -4.42
N PHE A 310 -51.89 18.58 -5.26
CA PHE A 310 -51.79 18.37 -6.73
C PHE A 310 -50.41 17.86 -7.19
N GLN A 311 -49.40 17.95 -6.32
CA GLN A 311 -48.03 17.48 -6.60
C GLN A 311 -47.87 15.98 -6.33
N ILE A 312 -48.64 15.43 -5.37
CA ILE A 312 -48.56 14.03 -4.93
C ILE A 312 -48.86 13.05 -6.07
N GLU A 313 -49.93 13.24 -6.83
CA GLU A 313 -50.30 12.32 -7.92
C GLU A 313 -49.26 12.29 -9.05
N SER A 314 -48.67 13.45 -9.38
CA SER A 314 -47.59 13.54 -10.37
C SER A 314 -46.28 12.93 -9.88
N ILE A 315 -46.04 12.99 -8.56
CA ILE A 315 -44.88 12.37 -7.93
C ILE A 315 -45.08 10.85 -7.92
N ILE A 316 -46.24 10.34 -7.49
CA ILE A 316 -46.57 8.90 -7.50
C ILE A 316 -46.33 8.30 -8.89
N ALA A 317 -46.92 8.87 -9.95
CA ALA A 317 -46.74 8.36 -11.31
C ALA A 317 -45.28 8.40 -11.81
N ARG A 318 -44.50 9.40 -11.37
CA ARG A 318 -43.08 9.50 -11.72
C ARG A 318 -42.24 8.49 -10.96
N GLU A 319 -42.44 8.37 -9.65
CA GLU A 319 -41.72 7.44 -8.78
C GLU A 319 -42.06 5.98 -9.15
N GLU A 320 -43.30 5.68 -9.52
CA GLU A 320 -43.71 4.34 -10.01
C GLU A 320 -43.02 3.97 -11.32
N LYS A 321 -42.90 4.90 -12.27
CA LYS A 321 -42.16 4.66 -13.51
C LYS A 321 -40.67 4.43 -13.27
N GLN A 322 -40.06 5.23 -12.38
CA GLN A 322 -38.65 5.05 -11.99
C GLN A 322 -38.44 3.73 -11.26
N LEU A 323 -39.38 3.35 -10.39
CA LEU A 323 -39.38 2.07 -9.70
C LEU A 323 -39.43 0.91 -10.70
N GLU A 324 -40.34 0.94 -11.68
CA GLU A 324 -40.41 -0.11 -12.71
C GLU A 324 -39.10 -0.26 -13.48
N GLU A 325 -38.44 0.85 -13.84
CA GLU A 325 -37.12 0.82 -14.49
C GLU A 325 -36.05 0.22 -13.58
N LYS A 326 -36.01 0.60 -12.30
CA LYS A 326 -35.08 0.05 -11.30
C LYS A 326 -35.37 -1.42 -10.98
N LEU A 327 -36.61 -1.88 -11.08
CA LEU A 327 -36.98 -3.26 -10.77
C LEU A 327 -36.78 -4.24 -11.94
N LYS A 328 -36.61 -3.75 -13.18
CA LYS A 328 -36.36 -4.61 -14.36
C LYS A 328 -35.16 -5.54 -14.18
N ILE A 329 -34.11 -5.09 -13.49
CA ILE A 329 -32.92 -5.90 -13.24
C ILE A 329 -33.17 -7.07 -12.28
N TYR A 330 -34.27 -7.05 -11.52
CA TYR A 330 -34.66 -8.11 -10.59
C TYR A 330 -35.77 -9.01 -11.13
N SER A 331 -35.99 -9.04 -12.45
CA SER A 331 -37.03 -9.86 -13.08
C SER A 331 -36.87 -11.36 -12.81
N HIS A 332 -35.66 -11.82 -12.47
CA HIS A 332 -35.38 -13.22 -12.09
C HIS A 332 -36.01 -13.64 -10.75
N LEU A 333 -36.50 -12.69 -9.95
CA LEU A 333 -37.25 -12.98 -8.72
C LEU A 333 -38.69 -13.43 -8.99
N LYS A 334 -39.23 -13.13 -10.18
CA LYS A 334 -40.61 -13.51 -10.52
C LYS A 334 -40.78 -15.03 -10.52
N GLY A 335 -41.84 -15.51 -9.89
CA GLY A 335 -42.18 -16.93 -9.75
C GLY A 335 -41.40 -17.67 -8.66
N LYS A 336 -40.55 -16.99 -7.89
CA LYS A 336 -39.87 -17.57 -6.72
C LYS A 336 -40.84 -17.73 -5.55
N LYS A 337 -40.60 -18.72 -4.69
CA LYS A 337 -41.46 -19.09 -3.56
C LYS A 337 -40.86 -18.66 -2.23
N ALA A 338 -41.58 -17.89 -1.43
CA ALA A 338 -41.13 -17.43 -0.11
C ALA A 338 -41.98 -17.98 1.03
N VAL A 339 -41.33 -18.42 2.10
CA VAL A 339 -41.95 -18.56 3.42
C VAL A 339 -41.75 -17.27 4.17
N LEU A 340 -42.84 -16.62 4.58
CA LEU A 340 -42.83 -15.37 5.31
C LEU A 340 -43.12 -15.62 6.79
N TYR A 341 -42.19 -15.29 7.68
CA TYR A 341 -42.42 -15.36 9.13
C TYR A 341 -42.08 -14.04 9.81
N THR A 342 -43.11 -13.19 9.89
CA THR A 342 -43.05 -11.91 10.61
C THR A 342 -44.21 -11.82 11.60
N GLY A 343 -44.39 -10.68 12.29
CA GLY A 343 -45.47 -10.51 13.26
C GLY A 343 -46.33 -9.28 12.97
N GLY A 344 -47.64 -9.42 13.20
CA GLY A 344 -48.64 -8.35 13.12
C GLY A 344 -48.69 -7.67 11.75
N VAL A 345 -48.74 -6.33 11.79
CA VAL A 345 -48.86 -5.45 10.61
C VAL A 345 -47.81 -5.71 9.53
N LYS A 346 -46.61 -6.18 9.90
CA LYS A 346 -45.52 -6.43 8.94
C LYS A 346 -45.83 -7.55 7.96
N SER A 347 -46.57 -8.58 8.39
CA SER A 347 -46.79 -9.77 7.55
C SER A 347 -47.55 -9.41 6.28
N TRP A 348 -48.65 -8.68 6.38
CA TRP A 348 -49.40 -8.27 5.18
C TRP A 348 -48.66 -7.20 4.35
N SER A 349 -47.88 -6.32 4.98
CA SER A 349 -47.06 -5.33 4.24
C SER A 349 -45.95 -5.98 3.39
N PHE A 350 -45.27 -7.00 3.92
CA PHE A 350 -44.26 -7.73 3.14
C PHE A 350 -44.88 -8.66 2.11
N ILE A 351 -46.09 -9.20 2.35
CA ILE A 351 -46.82 -9.94 1.31
C ILE A 351 -47.05 -9.04 0.09
N SER A 352 -47.55 -7.82 0.27
CA SER A 352 -47.73 -6.88 -0.84
C SER A 352 -46.42 -6.59 -1.57
N ALA A 353 -45.35 -6.28 -0.82
CA ALA A 353 -44.03 -6.03 -1.42
C ALA A 353 -43.49 -7.24 -2.21
N LEU A 354 -43.72 -8.47 -1.73
CA LEU A 354 -43.30 -9.68 -2.44
C LEU A 354 -44.12 -9.93 -3.70
N ILE A 355 -45.43 -9.67 -3.66
CA ILE A 355 -46.30 -9.74 -4.83
C ILE A 355 -45.88 -8.70 -5.87
N ASP A 356 -45.52 -7.48 -5.47
CA ASP A 356 -45.00 -6.43 -6.37
C ASP A 356 -43.71 -6.87 -7.08
N LEU A 357 -42.87 -7.67 -6.41
CA LEU A 357 -41.68 -8.31 -6.99
C LEU A 357 -41.99 -9.59 -7.78
N GLY A 358 -43.25 -10.05 -7.78
CA GLY A 358 -43.73 -11.27 -8.43
C GLY A 358 -43.32 -12.57 -7.72
N ILE A 359 -43.05 -12.52 -6.42
CA ILE A 359 -42.69 -13.67 -5.57
C ILE A 359 -43.96 -14.28 -4.96
N GLU A 360 -44.14 -15.59 -5.11
CA GLU A 360 -45.24 -16.37 -4.56
C GLU A 360 -45.01 -16.65 -3.07
N VAL A 361 -45.98 -16.30 -2.21
CA VAL A 361 -45.89 -16.57 -0.77
C VAL A 361 -46.54 -17.93 -0.47
N VAL A 362 -45.74 -18.92 -0.10
CA VAL A 362 -46.18 -20.33 0.07
C VAL A 362 -46.46 -20.74 1.51
N ALA A 363 -46.10 -19.89 2.47
CA ALA A 363 -46.47 -20.02 3.87
C ALA A 363 -46.30 -18.68 4.59
N VAL A 364 -47.25 -18.33 5.48
CA VAL A 364 -47.17 -17.13 6.33
C VAL A 364 -47.40 -17.50 7.78
N GLY A 365 -46.45 -17.13 8.65
CA GLY A 365 -46.59 -17.32 10.09
C GLY A 365 -47.58 -16.35 10.72
N THR A 366 -48.59 -16.86 11.44
CA THR A 366 -49.65 -16.03 12.07
C THR A 366 -49.58 -15.95 13.60
N LYS A 367 -48.64 -16.66 14.24
CA LYS A 367 -48.50 -16.72 15.71
C LYS A 367 -48.46 -15.37 16.45
N LYS A 368 -48.07 -14.30 15.76
CA LYS A 368 -47.97 -12.93 16.31
C LYS A 368 -48.93 -11.95 15.64
N SER A 369 -49.89 -12.45 14.87
CA SER A 369 -50.86 -11.67 14.11
C SER A 369 -52.18 -11.60 14.86
N THR A 370 -52.89 -10.48 14.73
CA THR A 370 -54.26 -10.36 15.20
C THR A 370 -55.23 -10.95 14.17
N PHE A 371 -56.48 -11.18 14.56
CA PHE A 371 -57.53 -11.61 13.64
C PHE A 371 -57.69 -10.62 12.46
N GLU A 372 -57.60 -9.31 12.73
CA GLU A 372 -57.64 -8.28 11.69
C GLU A 372 -56.46 -8.35 10.71
N ASP A 373 -55.27 -8.74 11.20
CA ASP A 373 -54.10 -8.95 10.34
C ASP A 373 -54.28 -10.19 9.46
N GLU A 374 -54.87 -11.27 9.98
CA GLU A 374 -55.16 -12.49 9.21
C GLU A 374 -56.19 -12.24 8.11
N GLU A 375 -57.25 -11.48 8.40
CA GLU A 375 -58.25 -11.11 7.39
C GLU A 375 -57.61 -10.27 6.27
N LYS A 376 -56.75 -9.30 6.59
CA LYS A 376 -55.97 -8.56 5.58
C LYS A 376 -55.05 -9.45 4.75
N MET A 377 -54.42 -10.46 5.36
CA MET A 377 -53.61 -11.43 4.62
C MET A 377 -54.45 -12.24 3.64
N LYS A 378 -55.68 -12.64 4.02
CA LYS A 378 -56.62 -13.33 3.13
C LYS A 378 -57.18 -12.41 2.05
N GLU A 379 -57.37 -11.12 2.32
CA GLU A 379 -57.75 -10.14 1.29
C GLU A 379 -56.67 -10.03 0.20
N ILE A 380 -55.39 -10.09 0.59
CA ILE A 380 -54.26 -9.97 -0.35
C ILE A 380 -53.94 -11.29 -1.06
N LEU A 381 -53.91 -12.42 -0.35
CA LEU A 381 -53.51 -13.74 -0.89
C LEU A 381 -54.69 -14.59 -1.38
N GLY A 382 -55.93 -14.20 -1.07
CA GLY A 382 -57.14 -14.98 -1.32
C GLY A 382 -57.57 -15.84 -0.12
N PRO A 383 -58.77 -16.45 -0.19
CA PRO A 383 -59.35 -17.22 0.91
C PRO A 383 -58.55 -18.46 1.32
N ASP A 384 -57.74 -19.01 0.41
CA ASP A 384 -56.88 -20.18 0.63
C ASP A 384 -55.45 -19.81 1.07
N ALA A 385 -55.26 -18.63 1.67
CA ALA A 385 -53.95 -18.16 2.11
C ALA A 385 -53.23 -19.20 3.00
N PRO A 386 -51.94 -19.52 2.75
CA PRO A 386 -51.22 -20.57 3.45
C PRO A 386 -50.75 -20.12 4.85
N LEU A 387 -51.70 -19.86 5.74
CA LEU A 387 -51.47 -19.38 7.10
C LEU A 387 -51.05 -20.52 8.04
N ILE A 388 -50.04 -20.29 8.89
CA ILE A 388 -49.47 -21.32 9.77
C ILE A 388 -49.22 -20.77 11.18
N GLU A 389 -49.76 -21.45 12.19
CA GLU A 389 -49.56 -21.09 13.60
C GLU A 389 -48.25 -21.62 14.19
N ASP A 390 -47.86 -22.86 13.88
CA ASP A 390 -46.59 -23.43 14.36
C ASP A 390 -45.42 -22.99 13.48
N VAL A 391 -44.59 -22.13 14.04
CA VAL A 391 -43.43 -21.51 13.38
C VAL A 391 -42.15 -21.79 14.17
N THR A 392 -42.10 -22.94 14.84
CA THR A 392 -40.85 -23.41 15.45
C THR A 392 -39.78 -23.66 14.38
N PRO A 393 -38.47 -23.57 14.72
CA PRO A 393 -37.41 -23.83 13.75
C PRO A 393 -37.52 -25.20 13.06
N ALA A 394 -37.97 -26.23 13.78
CA ALA A 394 -38.22 -27.56 13.22
C ALA A 394 -39.35 -27.55 12.18
N ASN A 395 -40.45 -26.85 12.44
CA ASN A 395 -41.56 -26.77 11.50
C ASN A 395 -41.23 -25.87 10.28
N LEU A 396 -40.54 -24.75 10.48
CA LEU A 396 -40.05 -23.90 9.39
C LEU A 396 -39.16 -24.68 8.43
N ARG A 397 -38.21 -25.47 8.96
CA ARG A 397 -37.37 -26.38 8.16
C ARG A 397 -38.21 -27.36 7.33
N ARG A 398 -39.23 -27.97 7.95
CA ARG A 398 -40.13 -28.92 7.29
C ARG A 398 -40.91 -28.25 6.17
N LEU A 399 -41.50 -27.09 6.44
CA LEU A 399 -42.31 -26.32 5.49
C LEU A 399 -41.49 -25.85 4.29
N MET A 400 -40.28 -25.34 4.53
CA MET A 400 -39.37 -24.93 3.45
C MET A 400 -39.13 -26.08 2.45
N LYS A 401 -39.00 -27.33 2.95
CA LYS A 401 -38.82 -28.53 2.12
C LYS A 401 -40.12 -29.01 1.47
N GLU A 402 -41.20 -29.17 2.23
CA GLU A 402 -42.48 -29.69 1.71
C GLU A 402 -43.13 -28.77 0.68
N ARG A 403 -42.92 -27.45 0.81
CA ARG A 403 -43.48 -26.44 -0.10
C ARG A 403 -42.52 -26.01 -1.21
N ASN A 404 -41.33 -26.62 -1.28
CA ASN A 404 -40.26 -26.23 -2.23
C ASN A 404 -40.05 -24.71 -2.24
N ALA A 405 -39.91 -24.11 -1.05
CA ALA A 405 -39.70 -22.68 -0.94
C ALA A 405 -38.27 -22.33 -1.35
N ASP A 406 -38.13 -21.28 -2.16
CA ASP A 406 -36.83 -20.74 -2.57
C ASP A 406 -36.19 -19.90 -1.47
N MET A 407 -36.95 -19.29 -0.55
CA MET A 407 -36.40 -18.37 0.47
C MET A 407 -37.23 -18.30 1.74
N LEU A 408 -36.56 -17.97 2.86
CA LEU A 408 -37.17 -17.64 4.14
C LEU A 408 -37.04 -16.15 4.43
N ILE A 409 -38.16 -15.45 4.51
CA ILE A 409 -38.20 -14.03 4.85
C ILE A 409 -38.74 -13.93 6.26
N ALA A 410 -37.88 -13.65 7.23
CA ALA A 410 -38.27 -13.66 8.63
C ALA A 410 -37.43 -12.72 9.49
N GLY A 411 -37.75 -12.59 10.77
CA GLY A 411 -36.91 -11.82 11.67
C GLY A 411 -35.60 -12.51 12.05
N GLY A 412 -34.58 -11.74 12.43
CA GLY A 412 -33.23 -12.18 12.80
C GLY A 412 -33.11 -13.42 13.71
N ARG A 413 -34.10 -13.73 14.55
CA ARG A 413 -34.12 -14.99 15.34
C ARG A 413 -34.08 -16.26 14.47
N ASN A 414 -34.57 -16.20 13.24
CA ASN A 414 -34.58 -17.32 12.31
C ASN A 414 -33.43 -17.27 11.30
N LEU A 415 -32.58 -16.23 11.36
CA LEU A 415 -31.39 -16.10 10.51
C LEU A 415 -30.53 -17.36 10.63
N TYR A 416 -30.15 -17.72 11.86
CA TYR A 416 -29.32 -18.89 12.11
C TYR A 416 -29.93 -20.22 11.65
N LEU A 417 -31.26 -20.33 11.61
CA LEU A 417 -31.92 -21.51 11.06
C LEU A 417 -31.74 -21.57 9.54
N ALA A 418 -32.07 -20.48 8.84
CA ALA A 418 -31.97 -20.42 7.39
C ALA A 418 -30.53 -20.58 6.91
N VAL A 419 -29.61 -19.89 7.58
CA VAL A 419 -28.16 -20.05 7.44
C VAL A 419 -27.78 -21.52 7.56
N LYS A 420 -28.09 -22.20 8.68
CA LYS A 420 -27.71 -23.61 8.89
C LYS A 420 -28.30 -24.58 7.87
N GLU A 421 -29.54 -24.38 7.47
CA GLU A 421 -30.22 -25.25 6.51
C GLU A 421 -29.92 -24.91 5.04
N GLY A 422 -29.21 -23.81 4.78
CA GLY A 422 -28.83 -23.39 3.43
C GLY A 422 -29.96 -22.75 2.63
N PHE A 423 -30.91 -22.10 3.30
CA PHE A 423 -31.99 -21.38 2.65
C PHE A 423 -31.63 -19.90 2.46
N PRO A 424 -31.86 -19.29 1.27
CA PRO A 424 -31.87 -17.83 1.13
C PRO A 424 -32.70 -17.18 2.22
N PHE A 425 -32.12 -16.23 2.93
CA PHE A 425 -32.76 -15.52 4.02
C PHE A 425 -32.79 -14.01 3.77
N VAL A 426 -33.84 -13.34 4.23
CA VAL A 426 -33.90 -11.88 4.27
C VAL A 426 -34.48 -11.43 5.61
N ASP A 427 -33.73 -10.60 6.35
CA ASP A 427 -34.22 -10.05 7.63
C ASP A 427 -35.18 -8.89 7.37
N VAL A 428 -36.37 -9.00 7.93
CA VAL A 428 -37.47 -8.03 7.80
C VAL A 428 -37.95 -7.46 9.14
N ASN A 429 -37.26 -7.76 10.25
CA ASN A 429 -37.69 -7.32 11.58
C ASN A 429 -37.18 -5.90 11.94
N GLN A 430 -37.47 -5.44 13.17
CA GLN A 430 -37.10 -4.09 13.65
C GLN A 430 -35.59 -3.86 13.83
N GLU A 431 -34.79 -4.92 13.87
CA GLU A 431 -33.33 -4.86 14.05
C GLU A 431 -32.58 -4.72 12.70
N ARG A 432 -33.30 -4.66 11.58
CA ARG A 432 -32.70 -4.58 10.24
C ARG A 432 -31.94 -3.27 10.02
N HIS A 433 -30.86 -3.34 9.25
CA HIS A 433 -29.99 -2.21 8.92
C HIS A 433 -30.34 -1.51 7.59
N ILE A 434 -31.38 -1.98 6.87
CA ILE A 434 -31.76 -1.45 5.55
C ILE A 434 -33.24 -1.03 5.57
N ALA A 435 -33.52 0.14 5.00
CA ALA A 435 -34.87 0.65 4.84
C ALA A 435 -35.58 -0.05 3.67
N TYR A 436 -36.78 -0.59 3.95
CA TYR A 436 -37.66 -1.23 2.96
C TYR A 436 -38.96 -0.46 2.73
N ALA A 437 -39.05 0.77 3.23
CA ALA A 437 -40.25 1.60 3.08
C ALA A 437 -40.18 2.46 1.81
N GLY A 438 -41.33 2.62 1.14
CA GLY A 438 -41.46 3.42 -0.08
C GLY A 438 -40.84 2.78 -1.33
N TYR A 439 -40.79 3.53 -2.43
CA TYR A 439 -40.29 3.06 -3.73
C TYR A 439 -38.84 2.54 -3.66
N GLU A 440 -37.91 3.34 -3.10
CA GLU A 440 -36.53 2.90 -2.87
C GLU A 440 -36.44 1.69 -1.95
N GLY A 441 -37.36 1.60 -0.97
CA GLY A 441 -37.45 0.47 -0.06
C GLY A 441 -37.75 -0.85 -0.76
N LEU A 442 -38.63 -0.84 -1.77
CA LEU A 442 -38.94 -2.02 -2.57
C LEU A 442 -37.74 -2.45 -3.44
N VAL A 443 -37.00 -1.49 -4.02
CA VAL A 443 -35.75 -1.76 -4.73
C VAL A 443 -34.71 -2.39 -3.80
N ASN A 444 -34.56 -1.84 -2.60
CA ASN A 444 -33.66 -2.39 -1.58
C ASN A 444 -34.05 -3.81 -1.18
N LEU A 445 -35.34 -4.08 -0.99
CA LEU A 445 -35.84 -5.42 -0.68
C LEU A 445 -35.55 -6.39 -1.84
N ALA A 446 -35.81 -5.99 -3.09
CA ALA A 446 -35.50 -6.78 -4.28
C ALA A 446 -34.00 -7.09 -4.38
N GLN A 447 -33.15 -6.10 -4.14
CA GLN A 447 -31.69 -6.28 -4.11
C GLN A 447 -31.27 -7.26 -3.01
N GLN A 448 -31.82 -7.15 -1.79
CA GLN A 448 -31.50 -8.05 -0.68
C GLN A 448 -31.96 -9.49 -0.95
N ILE A 449 -33.16 -9.67 -1.50
CA ILE A 449 -33.65 -10.99 -1.92
C ILE A 449 -32.75 -11.55 -3.02
N SER A 450 -32.45 -10.75 -4.05
CA SER A 450 -31.60 -11.16 -5.16
C SER A 450 -30.20 -11.57 -4.70
N ASN A 451 -29.59 -10.78 -3.82
CA ASN A 451 -28.27 -11.05 -3.24
C ASN A 451 -28.25 -12.36 -2.44
N SER A 452 -29.24 -12.53 -1.57
CA SER A 452 -29.40 -13.75 -0.78
C SER A 452 -29.60 -14.97 -1.69
N VAL A 453 -30.55 -14.89 -2.63
CA VAL A 453 -30.81 -15.96 -3.60
C VAL A 453 -29.57 -16.29 -4.43
N ARG A 454 -28.81 -15.29 -4.89
CA ARG A 454 -27.54 -15.46 -5.62
C ARG A 454 -26.51 -16.22 -4.77
N PHE A 455 -26.26 -15.76 -3.55
CA PHE A 455 -25.30 -16.37 -2.62
C PHE A 455 -25.58 -17.85 -2.35
N TYR A 456 -26.84 -18.24 -2.15
CA TYR A 456 -27.21 -19.63 -1.86
C TYR A 456 -27.37 -20.51 -3.12
N ASN A 457 -27.79 -19.95 -4.26
CA ASN A 457 -27.93 -20.72 -5.52
C ASN A 457 -26.60 -20.93 -6.26
N GLU A 458 -25.67 -19.97 -6.20
CA GLU A 458 -24.40 -20.03 -6.97
C GLU A 458 -23.34 -20.94 -6.35
N ASN A 459 -23.63 -21.64 -5.25
CA ASN A 459 -22.80 -22.71 -4.71
C ASN A 459 -22.71 -23.97 -5.61
N ARG A 460 -23.16 -23.92 -6.88
CA ARG A 460 -23.04 -25.03 -7.85
C ARG A 460 -22.57 -24.68 -9.27
N SER A 461 -22.26 -23.43 -9.62
CA SER A 461 -21.56 -23.15 -10.88
C SER A 461 -20.97 -21.74 -10.88
N TYR A 462 -19.64 -21.65 -10.91
CA TYR A 462 -18.95 -20.37 -11.02
C TYR A 462 -19.05 -19.82 -12.44
N LYS A 463 -19.46 -18.56 -12.56
CA LYS A 463 -19.04 -17.76 -13.71
C LYS A 463 -17.61 -17.29 -13.44
N SER A 464 -16.64 -17.99 -14.01
CA SER A 464 -15.35 -17.37 -14.31
C SER A 464 -15.64 -16.21 -15.25
N TYR A 465 -15.41 -14.98 -14.78
CA TYR A 465 -15.37 -13.85 -15.68
C TYR A 465 -14.19 -14.07 -16.63
N LYS A 466 -14.41 -13.83 -17.92
CA LYS A 466 -13.31 -13.85 -18.89
C LYS A 466 -12.51 -12.57 -18.63
N THR A 467 -11.38 -12.68 -17.94
CA THR A 467 -10.54 -11.53 -17.58
C THR A 467 -10.04 -10.86 -18.85
N TYR A 468 -10.39 -9.59 -19.04
CA TYR A 468 -9.72 -8.75 -20.03
C TYR A 468 -8.51 -8.12 -19.34
N VAL A 469 -7.32 -8.59 -19.71
CA VAL A 469 -6.06 -8.01 -19.25
C VAL A 469 -5.64 -6.91 -20.22
N ASP A 470 -5.75 -5.66 -19.77
CA ASP A 470 -5.24 -4.52 -20.51
C ASP A 470 -3.74 -4.40 -20.24
N LYS A 471 -2.92 -4.84 -21.20
CA LYS A 471 -1.47 -4.78 -21.12
C LYS A 471 -1.01 -3.35 -21.40
N SER A 472 -0.92 -2.56 -20.33
CA SER A 472 -0.38 -1.19 -20.20
C SER A 472 -1.31 -0.03 -20.61
N LEU A 473 -1.32 0.99 -19.73
CA LEU A 473 -1.47 2.38 -20.17
C LEU A 473 -0.19 2.76 -20.92
N GLY A 474 -0.31 3.26 -22.16
CA GLY A 474 0.81 3.81 -22.93
C GLY A 474 1.31 5.16 -22.40
N THR A 475 1.43 5.30 -21.07
CA THR A 475 1.84 6.54 -20.39
C THR A 475 3.33 6.49 -20.08
N SER A 476 4.02 7.60 -20.37
CA SER A 476 5.47 7.74 -20.15
C SER A 476 5.82 8.09 -18.69
N VAL A 477 4.84 8.54 -17.90
CA VAL A 477 4.98 8.74 -16.45
C VAL A 477 4.09 7.81 -15.65
N VAL A 478 4.65 7.24 -14.59
CA VAL A 478 3.97 6.48 -13.53
C VAL A 478 3.83 7.41 -12.32
N ILE A 479 2.59 7.59 -11.85
CA ILE A 479 2.25 8.48 -10.72
C ILE A 479 1.69 7.65 -9.56
N ASN A 480 2.29 7.78 -8.39
CA ASN A 480 1.99 6.99 -7.20
C ASN A 480 2.17 5.49 -7.50
N PRO A 481 3.41 5.05 -7.77
CA PRO A 481 3.68 3.70 -8.23
C PRO A 481 3.20 2.64 -7.22
N LEU A 482 2.54 1.60 -7.74
CA LEU A 482 2.27 0.35 -7.01
C LEU A 482 3.49 -0.59 -7.01
N LYS A 483 4.34 -0.47 -8.04
CA LYS A 483 5.49 -1.34 -8.29
C LYS A 483 6.65 -1.03 -7.34
N HIS A 484 7.26 -2.09 -6.80
CA HIS A 484 8.52 -2.06 -6.05
C HIS A 484 9.60 -2.88 -6.75
N SER A 485 10.86 -2.67 -6.37
CA SER A 485 12.01 -3.30 -7.02
C SER A 485 12.17 -4.79 -6.69
N GLN A 486 12.73 -5.55 -7.62
CA GLN A 486 13.10 -6.96 -7.40
C GLN A 486 14.04 -7.12 -6.20
N SER A 487 14.99 -6.20 -6.03
CA SER A 487 15.95 -6.19 -4.93
C SER A 487 15.29 -6.18 -3.54
N ILE A 488 14.12 -5.54 -3.38
CA ILE A 488 13.35 -5.60 -2.12
C ILE A 488 12.74 -7.00 -1.93
N GLY A 489 12.13 -7.56 -2.96
CA GLY A 489 11.56 -8.90 -2.91
C GLY A 489 12.59 -9.94 -2.52
N ALA A 490 13.76 -9.91 -3.15
CA ALA A 490 14.87 -10.78 -2.82
C ALA A 490 15.40 -10.57 -1.39
N ALA A 491 15.51 -9.31 -0.94
CA ALA A 491 15.91 -9.01 0.42
C ALA A 491 14.92 -9.53 1.48
N ILE A 492 13.61 -9.48 1.20
CA ILE A 492 12.55 -10.04 2.06
C ILE A 492 12.65 -11.56 2.09
N ALA A 493 12.82 -12.23 0.95
CA ALA A 493 13.01 -13.69 0.91
C ALA A 493 14.18 -14.13 1.79
N LEU A 494 15.30 -13.39 1.74
CA LEU A 494 16.46 -13.69 2.56
C LEU A 494 16.28 -13.37 4.05
N GLN A 495 15.27 -12.59 4.46
CA GLN A 495 14.95 -12.43 5.89
C GLN A 495 14.37 -13.72 6.51
N GLY A 496 13.84 -14.62 5.68
CA GLY A 496 13.27 -15.89 6.11
C GLY A 496 14.28 -17.02 6.24
N ILE A 497 15.58 -16.72 6.14
CA ILE A 497 16.67 -17.70 6.27
C ILE A 497 17.55 -17.30 7.45
N ASP A 498 17.75 -18.21 8.40
CA ASP A 498 18.53 -17.94 9.60
C ASP A 498 19.99 -17.64 9.25
N ARG A 499 20.54 -16.59 9.89
CA ARG A 499 21.91 -16.08 9.67
C ARG A 499 22.21 -15.70 8.22
N ALA A 500 21.20 -15.35 7.42
CA ALA A 500 21.40 -14.82 6.09
C ALA A 500 21.73 -13.32 6.11
N LEU A 501 22.54 -12.89 5.15
CA LEU A 501 22.84 -11.48 4.89
C LEU A 501 22.57 -11.14 3.42
N PRO A 502 21.49 -10.42 3.09
CA PRO A 502 21.36 -9.81 1.79
C PRO A 502 22.31 -8.61 1.67
N ILE A 503 23.08 -8.56 0.58
CA ILE A 503 23.95 -7.45 0.20
C ILE A 503 23.47 -6.95 -1.17
N ILE A 504 23.05 -5.69 -1.25
CA ILE A 504 22.80 -5.06 -2.55
C ILE A 504 24.12 -4.50 -3.08
N HIS A 505 24.58 -5.06 -4.20
CA HIS A 505 25.75 -4.59 -4.93
C HIS A 505 25.37 -3.35 -5.74
N GLY A 506 25.74 -2.17 -5.23
CA GLY A 506 25.27 -0.91 -5.77
C GLY A 506 25.53 0.29 -4.88
N ALA A 507 24.93 1.42 -5.26
CA ALA A 507 24.94 2.62 -4.43
C ALA A 507 24.17 2.38 -3.12
N GLN A 508 24.60 3.04 -2.04
CA GLN A 508 24.07 2.82 -0.68
C GLN A 508 22.57 3.17 -0.51
N GLY A 509 22.00 3.93 -1.44
CA GLY A 509 20.60 4.38 -1.41
C GLY A 509 19.60 3.24 -1.52
N CYS A 510 19.83 2.28 -2.43
CA CYS A 510 18.92 1.16 -2.65
C CYS A 510 18.73 0.33 -1.36
N THR A 511 19.84 0.09 -0.65
CA THR A 511 19.85 -0.57 0.66
C THR A 511 19.13 0.25 1.73
N PHE A 512 19.44 1.55 1.86
CA PHE A 512 18.87 2.38 2.92
C PHE A 512 17.36 2.52 2.78
N LEU A 513 16.88 2.86 1.58
CA LEU A 513 15.47 3.05 1.28
C LEU A 513 14.67 1.76 1.43
N GLY A 514 15.17 0.66 0.83
CA GLY A 514 14.54 -0.65 0.98
C GLY A 514 14.47 -1.10 2.44
N LYS A 515 15.55 -0.92 3.20
CA LYS A 515 15.58 -1.26 4.64
C LYS A 515 14.52 -0.48 5.43
N VAL A 516 14.39 0.83 5.22
CA VAL A 516 13.39 1.66 5.91
C VAL A 516 11.97 1.18 5.60
N LEU A 517 11.67 0.87 4.33
CA LEU A 517 10.35 0.44 3.91
C LEU A 517 9.97 -0.92 4.53
N ILE A 518 10.88 -1.90 4.42
CA ILE A 518 10.69 -3.25 4.98
C ILE A 518 10.56 -3.17 6.51
N THR A 519 11.38 -2.36 7.18
CA THR A 519 11.27 -2.13 8.63
C THR A 519 9.93 -1.50 9.02
N LYS A 520 9.39 -0.55 8.25
CA LYS A 520 8.06 0.03 8.55
C LYS A 520 6.94 -1.00 8.42
N HIS A 521 7.02 -1.86 7.40
CA HIS A 521 6.02 -2.90 7.15
C HIS A 521 6.03 -3.98 8.24
N PHE A 522 7.19 -4.58 8.50
CA PHE A 522 7.31 -5.66 9.47
C PHE A 522 7.42 -5.18 10.93
N ARG A 523 7.82 -3.92 11.12
CA ARG A 523 8.11 -3.32 12.44
C ARG A 523 9.23 -4.03 13.20
N GLU A 524 10.17 -4.59 12.44
CA GLU A 524 11.29 -5.40 12.90
C GLU A 524 12.64 -4.87 12.37
N PRO A 525 13.77 -5.13 13.06
CA PRO A 525 15.09 -4.91 12.51
C PRO A 525 15.31 -5.81 11.27
N ILE A 526 15.72 -5.18 10.16
CA ILE A 526 15.96 -5.87 8.89
C ILE A 526 17.46 -5.94 8.60
N ALA A 527 17.94 -7.15 8.32
CA ALA A 527 19.31 -7.40 7.88
C ALA A 527 19.43 -7.04 6.40
N LEU A 528 20.21 -6.01 6.07
CA LEU A 528 20.46 -5.58 4.70
C LEU A 528 21.72 -4.72 4.66
N ALA A 529 22.65 -5.09 3.79
CA ALA A 529 23.93 -4.41 3.61
C ALA A 529 24.13 -3.95 2.16
N SER A 530 25.17 -3.14 1.95
CA SER A 530 25.50 -2.55 0.65
C SER A 530 27.00 -2.61 0.41
N THR A 531 27.41 -2.77 -0.85
CA THR A 531 28.80 -2.57 -1.27
C THR A 531 29.20 -1.10 -1.31
N LYS A 532 28.22 -0.18 -1.36
CA LYS A 532 28.39 1.28 -1.33
C LYS A 532 29.27 1.79 -2.47
N LEU A 533 28.86 1.52 -3.70
CA LEU A 533 29.58 1.98 -4.88
C LEU A 533 29.52 3.50 -5.01
N PHE A 534 30.69 4.11 -5.17
CA PHE A 534 30.88 5.52 -5.50
C PHE A 534 31.35 5.67 -6.96
N THR A 535 31.43 6.92 -7.44
CA THR A 535 31.89 7.24 -8.81
C THR A 535 33.19 6.53 -9.17
N GLU A 536 34.14 6.41 -8.24
CA GLU A 536 35.41 5.73 -8.51
C GLU A 536 35.21 4.23 -8.79
N ASP A 537 34.33 3.56 -8.05
CA ASP A 537 34.03 2.12 -8.22
C ASP A 537 33.23 1.86 -9.52
N VAL A 538 32.41 2.83 -9.93
CA VAL A 538 31.68 2.78 -11.19
C VAL A 538 32.64 2.86 -12.38
N VAL A 539 33.68 3.70 -12.27
CA VAL A 539 34.67 3.90 -13.36
C VAL A 539 35.76 2.81 -13.37
N MET A 540 36.28 2.43 -12.20
CA MET A 540 37.49 1.60 -12.08
C MET A 540 37.23 0.10 -11.90
N GLY A 541 35.98 -0.30 -11.60
CA GLY A 541 35.64 -1.68 -11.21
C GLY A 541 35.08 -1.73 -9.79
N SER A 542 34.11 -2.60 -9.56
CA SER A 542 33.32 -2.67 -8.31
C SER A 542 33.49 -4.02 -7.59
N GLU A 543 34.17 -4.98 -8.22
CA GLU A 543 34.36 -6.34 -7.75
C GLU A 543 35.19 -6.38 -6.46
N GLU A 544 36.22 -5.53 -6.33
CA GLU A 544 37.02 -5.42 -5.12
C GLU A 544 36.19 -4.92 -3.92
N ALA A 545 35.27 -3.98 -4.16
CA ALA A 545 34.36 -3.49 -3.14
C ALA A 545 33.42 -4.60 -2.65
N LEU A 546 32.90 -5.43 -3.57
CA LEU A 546 32.09 -6.60 -3.22
C LEU A 546 32.88 -7.58 -2.35
N VAL A 547 34.07 -8.01 -2.79
CA VAL A 547 34.93 -8.96 -2.07
C VAL A 547 35.26 -8.46 -0.67
N LYS A 548 35.66 -7.20 -0.55
CA LYS A 548 36.01 -6.61 0.76
C LYS A 548 34.84 -6.58 1.73
N VAL A 549 33.64 -6.28 1.24
CA VAL A 549 32.44 -6.23 2.08
C VAL A 549 32.04 -7.64 2.52
N THR A 550 32.01 -8.60 1.60
CA THR A 550 31.68 -10.00 1.92
C THR A 550 32.69 -10.61 2.89
N GLU A 551 34.01 -10.45 2.68
CA GLU A 551 35.05 -10.91 3.61
C GLU A 551 34.88 -10.29 5.00
N GLY A 552 34.67 -8.98 5.06
CA GLY A 552 34.48 -8.27 6.32
C GLY A 552 33.28 -8.77 7.14
N PHE A 553 32.19 -9.21 6.48
CA PHE A 553 31.05 -9.83 7.16
C PHE A 553 31.32 -11.29 7.53
N ILE A 554 32.01 -12.05 6.68
CA ILE A 554 32.41 -13.44 6.95
C ILE A 554 33.27 -13.51 8.22
N GLU A 555 34.28 -12.64 8.33
CA GLU A 555 35.19 -12.59 9.47
C GLU A 555 34.51 -12.14 10.77
N LYS A 556 33.62 -11.13 10.70
CA LYS A 556 33.06 -10.48 11.90
C LYS A 556 31.75 -11.07 12.37
N GLN A 557 30.92 -11.58 11.47
CA GLN A 557 29.54 -11.98 11.75
C GLN A 557 29.26 -13.46 11.47
N THR A 558 30.13 -14.15 10.74
CA THR A 558 30.00 -15.59 10.43
C THR A 558 28.63 -15.98 9.83
N PRO A 559 28.12 -15.28 8.79
CA PRO A 559 26.84 -15.60 8.16
C PRO A 559 26.82 -17.05 7.65
N GLY A 560 25.62 -17.67 7.68
CA GLY A 560 25.41 -18.98 7.04
C GLY A 560 25.22 -18.85 5.53
N LEU A 561 24.59 -17.74 5.11
CA LEU A 561 24.32 -17.41 3.72
C LEU A 561 24.54 -15.91 3.48
N ILE A 562 25.23 -15.56 2.41
CA ILE A 562 25.27 -14.21 1.85
C ILE A 562 24.57 -14.27 0.49
N GLY A 563 23.48 -13.52 0.34
CA GLY A 563 22.83 -13.31 -0.93
C GLY A 563 23.28 -11.97 -1.53
N VAL A 564 24.00 -12.01 -2.65
CA VAL A 564 24.44 -10.81 -3.36
C VAL A 564 23.39 -10.47 -4.41
N LEU A 565 22.65 -9.40 -4.14
CA LEU A 565 21.59 -8.86 -4.99
C LEU A 565 22.19 -7.79 -5.91
N SER A 566 21.94 -7.85 -7.21
CA SER A 566 22.36 -6.77 -8.12
C SER A 566 21.42 -5.56 -8.01
N SER A 567 21.93 -4.37 -8.30
CA SER A 567 21.12 -3.15 -8.43
C SER A 567 21.02 -2.73 -9.90
N GLY A 568 20.08 -1.84 -10.23
CA GLY A 568 20.04 -1.23 -11.56
C GLY A 568 21.39 -0.63 -12.00
N LEU A 569 22.19 -0.11 -11.06
CA LEU A 569 23.54 0.39 -11.37
C LEU A 569 24.49 -0.73 -11.81
N SER A 570 24.57 -1.83 -11.05
CA SER A 570 25.50 -2.93 -11.35
C SER A 570 25.08 -3.71 -12.60
N GLU A 571 23.78 -3.85 -12.83
CA GLU A 571 23.23 -4.50 -14.03
C GLU A 571 23.54 -3.71 -15.29
N VAL A 572 23.29 -2.40 -15.31
CA VAL A 572 23.57 -1.55 -16.48
C VAL A 572 25.08 -1.41 -16.74
N LYS A 573 25.89 -1.39 -15.68
CA LYS A 573 27.35 -1.44 -15.82
C LYS A 573 27.84 -2.78 -16.39
N GLY A 574 27.10 -3.87 -16.19
CA GLY A 574 27.49 -5.22 -16.58
C GLY A 574 28.50 -5.86 -15.64
N ASP A 575 28.40 -5.59 -14.34
CA ASP A 575 29.29 -6.20 -13.33
C ASP A 575 29.15 -7.74 -13.32
N ASP A 576 30.26 -8.48 -13.49
CA ASP A 576 30.24 -9.94 -13.39
C ASP A 576 30.35 -10.40 -11.93
N ILE A 577 29.23 -10.23 -11.21
CA ILE A 577 29.09 -10.61 -9.80
C ILE A 577 29.34 -12.12 -9.61
N GLN A 578 28.92 -12.95 -10.56
CA GLN A 578 29.05 -14.39 -10.47
C GLN A 578 30.53 -14.82 -10.48
N SER A 579 31.34 -14.24 -11.37
CA SER A 579 32.78 -14.48 -11.42
C SER A 579 33.49 -13.92 -10.18
N ALA A 580 33.13 -12.72 -9.72
CA ALA A 580 33.69 -12.13 -8.51
C ALA A 580 33.48 -13.05 -7.28
N ILE A 581 32.28 -13.58 -7.09
CA ILE A 581 31.95 -14.54 -6.02
C ILE A 581 32.71 -15.86 -6.18
N SER A 582 32.81 -16.38 -7.41
CA SER A 582 33.49 -17.66 -7.69
C SER A 582 34.99 -17.61 -7.40
N ASN A 583 35.64 -16.49 -7.76
CA ASN A 583 37.03 -16.22 -7.44
C ASN A 583 37.25 -16.12 -5.93
N GLN A 584 36.33 -15.46 -5.22
CA GLN A 584 36.40 -15.31 -3.77
C GLN A 584 36.22 -16.64 -3.03
N ARG A 585 35.29 -17.51 -3.46
CA ARG A 585 35.11 -18.85 -2.89
C ARG A 585 36.40 -19.67 -2.89
N SER A 586 37.24 -19.49 -3.90
CA SER A 586 38.55 -20.16 -4.02
C SER A 586 39.55 -19.69 -2.95
N ALA A 587 39.45 -18.43 -2.50
CA ALA A 587 40.28 -17.85 -1.44
C ALA A 587 39.74 -18.10 -0.02
N VAL A 588 38.41 -18.04 0.17
CA VAL A 588 37.72 -18.19 1.47
C VAL A 588 37.67 -19.65 1.95
N ASN A 589 37.74 -20.63 1.05
CA ASN A 589 37.80 -22.06 1.39
C ASN A 589 39.01 -22.45 2.27
N GLY A 590 39.98 -21.56 2.47
CA GLY A 590 41.07 -21.72 3.43
C GLY A 590 40.75 -21.28 4.87
N ILE A 591 39.69 -20.49 5.11
CA ILE A 591 39.45 -19.78 6.39
C ILE A 591 38.12 -20.17 7.05
N ASN A 592 37.03 -20.42 6.32
CA ASN A 592 35.75 -20.82 6.92
C ASN A 592 34.84 -21.60 5.96
N ARG A 593 34.65 -22.91 6.22
CA ARG A 593 33.88 -23.85 5.36
C ARG A 593 32.34 -23.71 5.45
N GLN A 594 31.81 -22.72 6.16
CA GLN A 594 30.40 -22.70 6.60
C GLN A 594 29.50 -21.61 5.98
N CYS A 595 30.02 -20.70 5.14
CA CYS A 595 29.21 -19.63 4.53
C CYS A 595 28.97 -19.88 3.03
N HIS A 596 27.70 -19.95 2.62
CA HIS A 596 27.31 -19.96 1.21
C HIS A 596 27.23 -18.52 0.68
N ILE A 597 27.73 -18.24 -0.53
CA ILE A 597 27.60 -16.91 -1.17
C ILE A 597 26.89 -17.10 -2.50
N VAL A 598 25.68 -16.58 -2.67
CA VAL A 598 24.84 -16.81 -3.84
C VAL A 598 24.58 -15.48 -4.56
N HIS A 599 24.77 -15.45 -5.88
CA HIS A 599 24.34 -14.33 -6.71
C HIS A 599 22.85 -14.44 -7.00
N ILE A 600 22.12 -13.34 -6.84
CA ILE A 600 20.69 -13.24 -7.13
C ILE A 600 20.51 -12.02 -8.05
N PRO A 601 20.29 -12.23 -9.36
CA PRO A 601 20.08 -11.13 -10.28
C PRO A 601 18.74 -10.46 -9.98
N THR A 602 18.75 -9.15 -9.77
CA THR A 602 17.57 -8.34 -9.45
C THR A 602 17.58 -7.01 -10.24
N PRO A 603 17.47 -7.06 -11.58
CA PRO A 603 17.37 -5.85 -12.38
C PRO A 603 16.12 -5.04 -12.01
N ASP A 604 16.30 -3.76 -11.72
CA ASP A 604 15.23 -2.87 -11.27
C ASP A 604 14.31 -2.39 -12.42
N TYR A 605 14.67 -2.70 -13.67
CA TYR A 605 13.95 -2.31 -14.90
C TYR A 605 13.06 -3.44 -15.47
N GLU A 606 13.02 -4.60 -14.81
CA GLU A 606 12.17 -5.75 -15.16
C GLU A 606 11.36 -6.24 -13.96
N GLY A 607 10.21 -6.85 -14.24
CA GLY A 607 9.39 -7.51 -13.22
C GLY A 607 8.99 -6.59 -12.06
N GLY A 608 8.87 -7.17 -10.88
CA GLY A 608 8.52 -6.45 -9.65
C GLY A 608 9.01 -7.18 -8.40
N MET A 609 8.44 -6.82 -7.26
CA MET A 609 8.84 -7.37 -5.97
C MET A 609 8.64 -8.89 -5.89
N GLU A 610 7.50 -9.42 -6.36
CA GLU A 610 7.26 -10.87 -6.41
C GLU A 610 8.27 -11.62 -7.30
N THR A 611 8.69 -11.01 -8.41
CA THR A 611 9.73 -11.57 -9.30
C THR A 611 11.04 -11.73 -8.55
N GLY A 612 11.53 -10.67 -7.89
CA GLY A 612 12.78 -10.74 -7.14
C GLY A 612 12.72 -11.72 -5.96
N TYR A 613 11.56 -11.85 -5.31
CA TYR A 613 11.34 -12.84 -4.26
C TYR A 613 11.49 -14.27 -4.80
N ALA A 614 10.84 -14.59 -5.93
CA ALA A 614 10.97 -15.89 -6.59
C ALA A 614 12.38 -16.19 -7.08
N THR A 615 13.06 -15.20 -7.69
CA THR A 615 14.44 -15.35 -8.15
C THR A 615 15.39 -15.65 -6.99
N ALA A 616 15.19 -15.02 -5.82
CA ALA A 616 15.98 -15.32 -4.63
C ALA A 616 15.80 -16.76 -4.15
N VAL A 617 14.56 -17.26 -4.10
CA VAL A 617 14.27 -18.65 -3.70
C VAL A 617 14.95 -19.64 -4.65
N GLU A 618 14.80 -19.44 -5.95
CA GLU A 618 15.42 -20.32 -6.95
C GLU A 618 16.95 -20.29 -6.86
N ALA A 619 17.55 -19.11 -6.74
CA ALA A 619 18.99 -18.94 -6.62
C ALA A 619 19.54 -19.62 -5.35
N VAL A 620 18.83 -19.51 -4.22
CA VAL A 620 19.20 -20.17 -2.96
C VAL A 620 19.14 -21.69 -3.10
N LEU A 621 18.07 -22.23 -3.70
CA LEU A 621 17.95 -23.68 -3.97
C LEU A 621 19.10 -24.17 -4.85
N ARG A 622 19.41 -23.46 -5.94
CA ARG A 622 20.53 -23.78 -6.84
C ARG A 622 21.90 -23.67 -6.16
N GLY A 623 22.04 -22.74 -5.23
CA GLY A 623 23.31 -22.43 -4.56
C GLY A 623 23.64 -23.33 -3.37
N ILE A 624 22.64 -23.97 -2.75
CA ILE A 624 22.79 -24.80 -1.54
C ILE A 624 22.61 -26.29 -1.83
N LEU A 625 21.62 -26.67 -2.65
CA LEU A 625 21.29 -28.08 -2.84
C LEU A 625 22.40 -28.80 -3.61
N ASP A 626 22.78 -29.98 -3.12
CA ASP A 626 23.68 -30.89 -3.82
C ASP A 626 22.90 -31.88 -4.71
N LYS A 627 23.62 -32.72 -5.45
CA LYS A 627 23.02 -33.74 -6.35
C LYS A 627 22.58 -35.01 -5.61
N SER A 628 22.88 -35.16 -4.33
CA SER A 628 22.63 -36.40 -3.59
C SER A 628 21.21 -36.41 -3.02
N ARG A 629 20.41 -37.41 -3.40
CA ARG A 629 19.01 -37.53 -2.93
C ARG A 629 18.87 -38.75 -2.03
N LYS A 630 18.41 -38.55 -0.80
CA LYS A 630 17.94 -39.63 0.07
C LYS A 630 16.61 -39.23 0.68
N GLU A 631 15.52 -39.71 0.10
CA GLU A 631 14.17 -39.34 0.52
C GLU A 631 13.94 -39.56 2.03
N ILE A 632 13.46 -38.51 2.71
CA ILE A 632 13.07 -38.48 4.11
C ILE A 632 11.55 -38.59 4.16
N ARG A 633 11.07 -39.72 4.66
CA ARG A 633 9.64 -40.01 4.74
C ARG A 633 8.93 -38.97 5.62
N GLY A 634 7.85 -38.40 5.11
CA GLY A 634 7.01 -37.41 5.80
C GLY A 634 7.52 -35.96 5.71
N GLN A 635 8.74 -35.73 5.21
CA GLN A 635 9.24 -34.38 4.99
C GLN A 635 8.72 -33.81 3.67
N ILE A 636 8.17 -32.60 3.69
CA ILE A 636 7.70 -31.90 2.49
C ILE A 636 8.35 -30.51 2.38
N ASN A 637 8.54 -30.05 1.15
CA ASN A 637 8.94 -28.67 0.89
C ASN A 637 7.70 -27.77 0.82
N VAL A 638 7.80 -26.57 1.38
CA VAL A 638 6.78 -25.52 1.24
C VAL A 638 7.45 -24.27 0.69
N LEU A 639 7.16 -23.95 -0.57
CA LEU A 639 7.62 -22.74 -1.23
C LEU A 639 6.51 -21.69 -1.10
N ALA A 640 6.69 -20.76 -0.17
CA ALA A 640 5.66 -19.84 0.27
C ALA A 640 5.84 -18.46 -0.39
N GLY A 641 4.78 -17.97 -1.04
CA GLY A 641 4.81 -16.68 -1.74
C GLY A 641 4.84 -15.46 -0.80
N LEU A 642 5.31 -14.34 -1.35
CA LEU A 642 5.46 -13.06 -0.65
C LEU A 642 4.16 -12.47 -0.08
N HIS A 643 3.01 -12.85 -0.65
CA HIS A 643 1.70 -12.34 -0.25
C HIS A 643 1.24 -12.85 1.14
N LEU A 644 1.96 -13.79 1.75
CA LEU A 644 1.64 -14.34 3.07
C LEU A 644 2.22 -13.50 4.21
N THR A 645 1.46 -13.30 5.28
CA THR A 645 1.96 -12.61 6.48
C THR A 645 2.85 -13.55 7.32
N PRO A 646 3.74 -13.04 8.19
CA PRO A 646 4.49 -13.88 9.12
C PRO A 646 3.62 -14.85 9.95
N ALA A 647 2.45 -14.39 10.41
CA ALA A 647 1.49 -15.24 11.12
C ALA A 647 0.88 -16.36 10.24
N ASP A 648 0.81 -16.15 8.92
CA ASP A 648 0.37 -17.18 7.97
C ASP A 648 1.37 -18.33 7.87
N PHE A 649 2.68 -18.06 7.97
CA PHE A 649 3.70 -19.12 8.02
C PHE A 649 3.51 -20.04 9.23
N ASN A 650 3.27 -19.45 10.40
CA ASN A 650 2.99 -20.20 11.63
C ASN A 650 1.69 -21.03 11.50
N GLU A 651 0.64 -20.46 10.91
CA GLU A 651 -0.61 -21.18 10.65
C GLU A 651 -0.42 -22.33 9.64
N LEU A 652 0.28 -22.10 8.53
CA LEU A 652 0.59 -23.17 7.57
C LEU A 652 1.36 -24.30 8.22
N ARG A 653 2.36 -23.97 9.04
CA ARG A 653 3.17 -24.97 9.75
C ARG A 653 2.29 -25.82 10.68
N GLU A 654 1.43 -25.19 11.49
CA GLU A 654 0.48 -25.88 12.37
C GLU A 654 -0.52 -26.75 11.58
N ILE A 655 -1.02 -26.25 10.45
CA ILE A 655 -1.90 -27.01 9.55
C ILE A 655 -1.18 -28.24 9.03
N ILE A 656 0.01 -28.10 8.44
CA ILE A 656 0.73 -29.21 7.82
C ILE A 656 1.15 -30.26 8.86
N GLU A 657 1.68 -29.83 10.01
CA GLU A 657 2.10 -30.72 11.10
C GLU A 657 0.94 -31.53 11.69
N SER A 658 -0.29 -31.00 11.65
CA SER A 658 -1.47 -31.72 12.10
C SER A 658 -1.80 -32.97 11.25
N PHE A 659 -1.32 -33.03 10.00
CA PHE A 659 -1.37 -34.22 9.15
C PHE A 659 -0.17 -35.15 9.38
N GLY A 660 0.71 -34.84 10.33
CA GLY A 660 1.92 -35.60 10.64
C GLY A 660 3.01 -35.52 9.57
N LEU A 661 3.01 -34.44 8.79
CA LEU A 661 4.06 -34.10 7.85
C LEU A 661 5.05 -33.14 8.54
N CYS A 662 6.29 -33.13 8.07
CA CYS A 662 7.36 -32.24 8.56
C CYS A 662 7.67 -31.21 7.46
N PRO A 663 7.14 -29.98 7.54
CA PRO A 663 7.36 -28.98 6.51
C PRO A 663 8.72 -28.27 6.66
N VAL A 664 9.47 -28.19 5.56
CA VAL A 664 10.62 -27.29 5.39
C VAL A 664 10.19 -26.13 4.49
N PHE A 665 10.08 -24.94 5.08
CA PHE A 665 9.67 -23.72 4.39
C PHE A 665 10.86 -23.02 3.73
N LEU A 666 10.68 -22.53 2.51
CA LEU A 666 11.62 -21.61 1.88
C LEU A 666 10.88 -20.58 1.03
N PRO A 667 10.97 -19.28 1.37
CA PRO A 667 11.49 -18.72 2.62
C PRO A 667 10.62 -19.06 3.83
N ASP A 668 11.08 -18.78 5.05
CA ASP A 668 10.26 -18.84 6.26
C ASP A 668 10.20 -17.47 6.97
N LEU A 669 9.19 -16.67 6.65
CA LEU A 669 9.05 -15.31 7.21
C LEU A 669 8.43 -15.30 8.62
N SER A 670 8.16 -16.45 9.25
CA SER A 670 7.57 -16.51 10.60
C SER A 670 8.36 -15.71 11.63
N ALA A 671 9.68 -15.59 11.47
CA ALA A 671 10.54 -14.82 12.38
C ALA A 671 10.33 -13.29 12.31
N LEU A 672 9.45 -12.78 11.45
CA LEU A 672 9.09 -11.36 11.34
C LEU A 672 7.73 -11.05 12.02
N ASP A 673 7.26 -11.93 12.90
CA ASP A 673 5.96 -11.83 13.58
C ASP A 673 5.97 -10.98 14.87
N GLY A 674 7.12 -10.41 15.26
CA GLY A 674 7.29 -9.72 16.55
C GLY A 674 8.15 -10.48 17.56
N SER A 675 8.58 -11.71 17.25
CA SER A 675 9.26 -12.60 18.20
C SER A 675 10.78 -12.41 18.32
N ARG A 676 11.42 -11.57 17.48
CA ARG A 676 12.87 -11.40 17.49
C ARG A 676 13.36 -10.71 18.77
N GLU A 677 14.33 -11.33 19.43
CA GLU A 677 15.03 -10.73 20.56
C GLU A 677 16.39 -10.15 20.15
N GLY A 678 16.71 -8.95 20.64
CA GLY A 678 18.00 -8.30 20.41
C GLY A 678 18.16 -7.66 19.03
N SER A 679 19.41 -7.34 18.66
CA SER A 679 19.75 -6.73 17.37
C SER A 679 20.91 -7.48 16.75
N SER A 680 20.68 -8.08 15.59
CA SER A 680 21.69 -8.75 14.77
C SER A 680 21.87 -8.02 13.44
N PRO A 681 23.10 -7.95 12.90
CA PRO A 681 23.31 -7.52 11.52
C PRO A 681 22.88 -8.58 10.49
N LEU A 682 22.64 -9.83 10.93
CA LEU A 682 22.15 -10.95 10.13
C LEU A 682 20.66 -11.19 10.37
N ALA A 683 19.99 -11.79 9.40
CA ALA A 683 18.64 -12.31 9.61
C ALA A 683 18.66 -13.34 10.75
N THR A 684 17.61 -13.32 11.57
CA THR A 684 17.52 -14.15 12.79
C THR A 684 16.21 -14.94 12.73
N GLY A 685 16.29 -16.25 12.96
CA GLY A 685 15.16 -17.17 12.82
C GLY A 685 14.85 -17.51 11.35
N GLY A 686 13.74 -18.22 11.13
CA GLY A 686 13.39 -18.77 9.82
C GLY A 686 14.14 -20.09 9.54
N VAL A 687 14.19 -20.50 8.27
CA VAL A 687 14.78 -21.77 7.86
C VAL A 687 16.30 -21.72 7.91
N THR A 688 16.94 -22.76 8.43
CA THR A 688 18.41 -22.84 8.46
C THR A 688 18.98 -23.30 7.12
N VAL A 689 20.22 -22.93 6.82
CA VAL A 689 20.95 -23.43 5.63
C VAL A 689 21.03 -24.96 5.60
N SER A 690 21.12 -25.60 6.77
CA SER A 690 21.12 -27.07 6.87
C SER A 690 19.77 -27.68 6.48
N GLU A 691 18.67 -27.07 6.88
CA GLU A 691 17.32 -27.52 6.50
C GLU A 691 17.07 -27.31 5.01
N ILE A 692 17.51 -26.16 4.46
CA ILE A 692 17.47 -25.94 3.01
C ILE A 692 18.24 -27.05 2.28
N GLY A 693 19.43 -27.42 2.79
CA GLY A 693 20.22 -28.54 2.26
C GLY A 693 19.49 -29.89 2.22
N SER A 694 18.46 -30.07 3.06
CA SER A 694 17.64 -31.29 3.10
C SER A 694 16.44 -31.27 2.15
N MET A 695 16.12 -30.14 1.50
CA MET A 695 14.91 -30.00 0.68
C MET A 695 14.91 -30.92 -0.56
N ASN A 696 16.07 -31.30 -1.08
CA ASN A 696 16.18 -32.29 -2.16
C ASN A 696 15.75 -33.70 -1.75
N SER A 697 15.63 -33.93 -0.44
CA SER A 697 15.26 -35.20 0.19
C SER A 697 13.80 -35.23 0.62
N SER A 698 13.04 -34.18 0.39
CA SER A 698 11.59 -34.18 0.64
C SER A 698 10.85 -35.08 -0.34
N MET A 699 9.71 -35.65 0.11
CA MET A 699 8.87 -36.53 -0.72
C MET A 699 7.94 -35.77 -1.66
N PHE A 700 7.63 -34.51 -1.36
CA PHE A 700 6.71 -33.68 -2.12
C PHE A 700 6.99 -32.19 -1.92
N THR A 701 6.60 -31.35 -2.88
CA THR A 701 6.69 -29.89 -2.79
C THR A 701 5.32 -29.22 -2.92
N ILE A 702 4.97 -28.34 -2.00
CA ILE A 702 3.80 -27.46 -2.12
C ILE A 702 4.31 -26.07 -2.47
N ALA A 703 3.88 -25.54 -3.61
CA ALA A 703 4.13 -24.15 -4.00
C ALA A 703 2.87 -23.32 -3.75
N ILE A 704 2.98 -22.22 -3.03
CA ILE A 704 1.86 -21.34 -2.67
C ILE A 704 2.07 -19.98 -3.32
N GLY A 705 1.15 -19.60 -4.19
CA GLY A 705 1.30 -18.44 -5.08
C GLY A 705 1.99 -18.82 -6.39
N MET A 706 1.58 -18.19 -7.49
CA MET A 706 2.08 -18.52 -8.82
C MET A 706 3.54 -18.13 -8.99
N SER A 707 4.01 -17.10 -8.28
CA SER A 707 5.42 -16.72 -8.25
C SER A 707 6.34 -17.86 -7.79
N MET A 708 5.86 -18.81 -6.98
CA MET A 708 6.63 -19.94 -6.45
C MET A 708 6.70 -21.16 -7.38
N GLU A 709 6.01 -21.13 -8.53
CA GLU A 709 5.98 -22.28 -9.43
C GLU A 709 7.35 -22.52 -10.10
N ALA A 710 8.09 -21.47 -10.46
CA ALA A 710 9.42 -21.61 -11.07
C ALA A 710 10.42 -22.35 -10.16
N PRO A 711 10.60 -21.96 -8.88
CA PRO A 711 11.33 -22.75 -7.89
C PRO A 711 10.86 -24.21 -7.76
N ALA A 712 9.55 -24.48 -7.82
CA ALA A 712 9.00 -25.83 -7.73
C ALA A 712 9.34 -26.67 -8.98
N LYS A 713 9.23 -26.07 -10.17
CA LYS A 713 9.64 -26.67 -11.45
C LYS A 713 11.14 -27.03 -11.44
N TYR A 714 11.98 -26.22 -10.80
CA TYR A 714 13.39 -26.54 -10.62
C TYR A 714 13.59 -27.80 -9.77
N LEU A 715 12.91 -27.93 -8.63
CA LEU A 715 12.98 -29.12 -7.77
C LEU A 715 12.48 -30.37 -8.49
N TYR A 716 11.38 -30.24 -9.25
CA TYR A 716 10.86 -31.31 -10.08
C TYR A 716 11.85 -31.74 -11.17
N GLY A 717 12.33 -30.80 -11.98
CA GLY A 717 13.22 -31.08 -13.11
C GLY A 717 14.59 -31.62 -12.70
N THR A 718 15.10 -31.21 -11.53
CA THR A 718 16.45 -31.59 -11.07
C THR A 718 16.44 -32.84 -10.18
N TYR A 719 15.43 -32.99 -9.32
CA TYR A 719 15.38 -34.04 -8.28
C TYR A 719 14.20 -35.00 -8.42
N GLY A 720 13.28 -34.76 -9.36
CA GLY A 720 12.08 -35.59 -9.55
C GLY A 720 11.06 -35.46 -8.41
N ILE A 721 11.11 -34.38 -7.63
CA ILE A 721 10.16 -34.16 -6.53
C ILE A 721 8.87 -33.60 -7.12
N GLU A 722 7.79 -34.39 -7.07
CA GLU A 722 6.46 -33.97 -7.47
C GLU A 722 6.00 -32.74 -6.68
N TYR A 723 5.22 -31.88 -7.32
CA TYR A 723 4.71 -30.67 -6.69
C TYR A 723 3.25 -30.37 -7.02
N LYS A 724 2.63 -29.61 -6.12
CA LYS A 724 1.31 -29.01 -6.33
C LYS A 724 1.41 -27.51 -6.15
N LEU A 725 0.97 -26.77 -7.16
CA LEU A 725 0.74 -25.33 -7.07
C LEU A 725 -0.65 -25.08 -6.46
N LEU A 726 -0.67 -24.28 -5.39
CA LEU A 726 -1.87 -23.72 -4.77
C LEU A 726 -1.91 -22.23 -5.09
N GLU A 727 -2.86 -21.82 -5.95
CA GLU A 727 -3.04 -20.42 -6.36
C GLU A 727 -3.51 -19.54 -5.19
N SER A 728 -4.23 -20.13 -4.23
CA SER A 728 -4.65 -19.49 -2.99
C SER A 728 -4.79 -20.50 -1.86
N VAL A 729 -4.49 -20.06 -0.64
CA VAL A 729 -4.72 -20.81 0.60
C VAL A 729 -5.70 -20.08 1.54
N ALA A 730 -6.42 -19.10 1.00
CA ALA A 730 -7.50 -18.37 1.67
C ALA A 730 -8.83 -18.57 0.94
N GLY A 731 -9.91 -18.08 1.55
CA GLY A 731 -11.27 -18.41 1.15
C GLY A 731 -11.63 -19.86 1.50
N LEU A 732 -12.87 -20.24 1.22
CA LEU A 732 -13.38 -21.58 1.46
C LEU A 732 -12.71 -22.59 0.53
N ARG A 733 -12.58 -22.28 -0.77
CA ARG A 733 -12.04 -23.22 -1.75
C ARG A 733 -10.52 -23.35 -1.70
N GLY A 734 -9.80 -22.25 -1.54
CA GLY A 734 -8.34 -22.30 -1.35
C GLY A 734 -7.97 -23.07 -0.09
N SER A 735 -8.73 -22.88 1.00
CA SER A 735 -8.57 -23.67 2.23
C SER A 735 -8.92 -25.16 2.00
N ASP A 736 -9.99 -25.46 1.27
CA ASP A 736 -10.38 -26.85 0.95
C ASP A 736 -9.31 -27.55 0.09
N ASP A 737 -8.75 -26.88 -0.92
CA ASP A 737 -7.71 -27.45 -1.79
C ASP A 737 -6.42 -27.75 -1.01
N LEU A 738 -6.04 -26.87 -0.08
CA LEU A 738 -4.94 -27.13 0.86
C LEU A 738 -5.21 -28.38 1.71
N MET A 739 -6.38 -28.49 2.33
CA MET A 739 -6.73 -29.63 3.20
C MET A 739 -6.79 -30.94 2.43
N ILE A 740 -7.36 -30.92 1.21
CA ILE A 740 -7.43 -32.09 0.31
C ILE A 740 -6.02 -32.50 -0.11
N THR A 741 -5.18 -31.54 -0.50
CA THR A 741 -3.79 -31.79 -0.90
C THR A 741 -3.00 -32.43 0.24
N LEU A 742 -3.11 -31.89 1.46
CA LEU A 742 -2.42 -32.45 2.63
C LEU A 742 -2.95 -33.83 3.03
N SER A 743 -4.27 -34.04 2.92
CA SER A 743 -4.87 -35.35 3.14
C SER A 743 -4.38 -36.39 2.13
N ALA A 744 -4.25 -36.00 0.86
CA ALA A 744 -3.75 -36.87 -0.21
C ALA A 744 -2.26 -37.22 -0.01
N ILE A 745 -1.43 -36.25 0.36
CA ILE A 745 0.02 -36.47 0.57
C ILE A 745 0.27 -37.31 1.84
N SER A 746 -0.45 -37.03 2.93
CA SER A 746 -0.24 -37.70 4.22
C SER A 746 -0.96 -39.04 4.35
N GLU A 747 -1.92 -39.33 3.47
CA GLU A 747 -2.88 -40.43 3.59
C GLU A 747 -3.69 -40.41 4.89
N ARG A 748 -3.84 -39.23 5.51
CA ARG A 748 -4.62 -39.03 6.74
C ARG A 748 -5.89 -38.24 6.47
N PRO A 749 -6.99 -38.51 7.20
CA PRO A 749 -8.19 -37.68 7.11
C PRO A 749 -7.91 -36.26 7.63
N VAL A 750 -8.68 -35.29 7.14
CA VAL A 750 -8.63 -33.91 7.62
C VAL A 750 -8.96 -33.87 9.12
N PRO A 751 -8.11 -33.27 9.98
CA PRO A 751 -8.36 -33.20 11.41
C PRO A 751 -9.67 -32.50 11.77
N GLU A 752 -10.38 -33.00 12.79
CA GLU A 752 -11.70 -32.49 13.23
C GLU A 752 -11.69 -30.99 13.57
N LYS A 753 -10.56 -30.45 14.04
CA LYS A 753 -10.38 -29.01 14.27
C LYS A 753 -10.67 -28.20 13.01
N TYR A 754 -10.13 -28.60 11.85
CA TYR A 754 -10.30 -27.89 10.59
C TYR A 754 -11.67 -28.15 9.96
N VAL A 755 -12.24 -29.34 10.15
CA VAL A 755 -13.65 -29.61 9.79
C VAL A 755 -14.59 -28.66 10.53
N ARG A 756 -14.34 -28.43 11.83
CA ARG A 756 -15.09 -27.43 12.62
C ARG A 756 -14.83 -26.01 12.12
N GLN A 757 -13.58 -25.61 11.90
CA GLN A 757 -13.28 -24.27 11.39
C GLN A 757 -13.90 -24.00 10.01
N ARG A 758 -13.91 -24.99 9.11
CA ARG A 758 -14.61 -24.91 7.81
C ARG A 758 -16.09 -24.61 7.98
N ARG A 759 -16.75 -25.26 8.95
CA ARG A 759 -18.16 -24.97 9.29
C ARG A 759 -18.31 -23.55 9.84
N SER A 760 -17.40 -23.10 10.71
CA SER A 760 -17.39 -21.72 11.23
C SER A 760 -17.19 -20.69 10.12
N LEU A 761 -16.28 -20.93 9.16
CA LEU A 761 -16.10 -20.05 8.01
C LEU A 761 -17.38 -20.00 7.18
N SER A 762 -17.96 -21.15 6.82
CA SER A 762 -19.20 -21.19 6.05
C SER A 762 -20.36 -20.47 6.75
N ASP A 763 -20.43 -20.54 8.07
CA ASP A 763 -21.42 -19.81 8.89
C ASP A 763 -21.14 -18.30 8.86
N GLY A 764 -19.90 -17.87 9.08
CA GLY A 764 -19.55 -16.45 9.04
C GLY A 764 -19.63 -15.82 7.64
N MET A 765 -19.35 -16.58 6.57
CA MET A 765 -19.64 -16.16 5.19
C MET A 765 -21.13 -15.87 5.02
N ARG A 766 -22.00 -16.73 5.55
CA ARG A 766 -23.46 -16.51 5.50
C ARG A 766 -23.90 -15.31 6.34
N ASP A 767 -23.19 -14.97 7.42
CA ASP A 767 -23.50 -13.77 8.19
C ASP A 767 -23.03 -12.49 7.45
N ALA A 768 -21.84 -12.53 6.86
CA ALA A 768 -21.21 -11.39 6.21
C ALA A 768 -21.73 -11.09 4.79
N HIS A 769 -22.33 -12.06 4.09
CA HIS A 769 -22.69 -11.90 2.67
C HIS A 769 -23.65 -10.74 2.40
N TYR A 770 -24.54 -10.37 3.34
CA TYR A 770 -25.46 -9.24 3.16
C TYR A 770 -24.73 -7.90 2.96
N TYR A 771 -23.51 -7.79 3.49
CA TYR A 771 -22.70 -6.58 3.42
C TYR A 771 -21.76 -6.56 2.21
N LEU A 772 -21.35 -7.74 1.73
CA LEU A 772 -20.38 -7.92 0.66
C LEU A 772 -21.01 -8.21 -0.71
N SER A 773 -22.17 -8.88 -0.75
CA SER A 773 -22.80 -9.30 -1.99
C SER A 773 -23.18 -8.10 -2.87
N GLY A 774 -22.72 -8.12 -4.12
CA GLY A 774 -22.95 -7.07 -5.12
C GLY A 774 -22.12 -5.80 -4.91
N LYS A 775 -21.20 -5.78 -3.94
CA LYS A 775 -20.27 -4.66 -3.75
C LYS A 775 -19.27 -4.60 -4.90
N LYS A 776 -19.05 -3.39 -5.41
CA LYS A 776 -18.05 -3.09 -6.42
C LYS A 776 -16.72 -2.83 -5.74
N ILE A 777 -15.73 -3.68 -5.98
CA ILE A 777 -14.43 -3.59 -5.32
C ILE A 777 -13.34 -3.27 -6.33
N CYS A 778 -12.46 -2.34 -5.96
CA CYS A 778 -11.17 -2.15 -6.64
C CYS A 778 -10.07 -2.79 -5.81
N THR A 779 -9.22 -3.62 -6.42
CA THR A 779 -8.01 -4.15 -5.78
C THR A 779 -6.78 -3.55 -6.45
N ALA A 780 -5.82 -3.04 -5.68
CA ALA A 780 -4.51 -2.61 -6.18
C ALA A 780 -3.41 -3.32 -5.37
N LEU A 781 -2.95 -4.48 -5.84
CA LEU A 781 -2.13 -5.40 -5.07
C LEU A 781 -1.10 -6.08 -5.97
N GLU A 782 -0.09 -6.70 -5.36
CA GLU A 782 0.81 -7.61 -6.08
C GLU A 782 0.03 -8.79 -6.72
N PRO A 783 0.54 -9.41 -7.80
CA PRO A 783 -0.22 -10.39 -8.57
C PRO A 783 -0.74 -11.60 -7.78
N ASP A 784 0.08 -12.29 -6.97
CA ASP A 784 -0.39 -13.46 -6.20
C ASP A 784 -1.43 -13.04 -5.15
N MET A 785 -1.19 -11.90 -4.47
CA MET A 785 -2.16 -11.35 -3.52
C MET A 785 -3.49 -10.99 -4.20
N SER A 786 -3.46 -10.49 -5.44
CA SER A 786 -4.65 -10.18 -6.24
C SER A 786 -5.43 -11.43 -6.60
N VAL A 787 -4.76 -12.52 -6.97
CA VAL A 787 -5.40 -13.82 -7.24
C VAL A 787 -6.10 -14.32 -5.99
N GLN A 788 -5.40 -14.39 -4.86
CA GLN A 788 -5.97 -14.83 -3.59
C GLN A 788 -7.14 -13.95 -3.13
N THR A 789 -6.97 -12.63 -3.18
CA THR A 789 -7.98 -11.68 -2.69
C THR A 789 -9.24 -11.71 -3.56
N SER A 790 -9.08 -11.70 -4.88
CA SER A 790 -10.21 -11.77 -5.81
C SER A 790 -10.98 -13.09 -5.69
N ALA A 791 -10.31 -14.20 -5.38
CA ALA A 791 -10.96 -15.50 -5.22
C ALA A 791 -11.97 -15.54 -4.06
N TRP A 792 -11.57 -15.12 -2.85
CA TRP A 792 -12.49 -15.15 -1.71
C TRP A 792 -13.54 -14.02 -1.77
N LEU A 793 -13.24 -12.89 -2.41
CA LEU A 793 -14.24 -11.85 -2.70
C LEU A 793 -15.34 -12.38 -3.63
N ASN A 794 -14.94 -13.11 -4.67
CA ASN A 794 -15.87 -13.77 -5.57
C ASN A 794 -16.71 -14.85 -4.86
N GLU A 795 -16.14 -15.59 -3.89
CA GLU A 795 -16.90 -16.49 -3.01
C GLU A 795 -17.96 -15.76 -2.16
N MET A 796 -17.72 -14.50 -1.82
CA MET A 796 -18.66 -13.63 -1.09
C MET A 796 -19.64 -12.89 -2.00
N ALA A 797 -19.66 -13.21 -3.30
CA ALA A 797 -20.44 -12.53 -4.33
C ALA A 797 -20.16 -11.02 -4.42
N ALA A 798 -18.98 -10.57 -4.01
CA ALA A 798 -18.49 -9.22 -4.28
C ALA A 798 -17.86 -9.18 -5.68
N ASP A 799 -18.15 -8.14 -6.45
CA ASP A 799 -17.69 -8.01 -7.83
C ASP A 799 -16.42 -7.14 -7.86
N VAL A 800 -15.28 -7.76 -8.16
CA VAL A 800 -14.02 -7.01 -8.41
C VAL A 800 -14.12 -6.36 -9.80
N GLU A 801 -14.53 -5.10 -9.82
CA GLU A 801 -14.71 -4.32 -11.06
C GLU A 801 -13.37 -4.03 -11.74
N LEU A 802 -12.36 -3.68 -10.93
CA LEU A 802 -11.03 -3.34 -11.39
C LEU A 802 -9.97 -3.97 -10.49
N ALA A 803 -9.05 -4.72 -11.10
CA ALA A 803 -7.82 -5.16 -10.48
C ALA A 803 -6.64 -4.42 -11.11
N VAL A 804 -5.81 -3.79 -10.27
CA VAL A 804 -4.60 -3.09 -10.65
C VAL A 804 -3.41 -3.86 -10.10
N ILE A 805 -2.50 -4.24 -10.98
CA ILE A 805 -1.27 -4.95 -10.63
C ILE A 805 -0.04 -4.14 -11.06
N PRO A 806 1.08 -4.25 -10.34
CA PRO A 806 2.27 -3.43 -10.60
C PRO A 806 3.01 -3.83 -11.88
N CYS A 807 2.94 -5.11 -12.26
CA CYS A 807 3.59 -5.65 -13.45
C CYS A 807 2.76 -6.82 -14.01
N CYS A 808 2.87 -7.06 -15.31
CA CYS A 808 2.23 -8.23 -15.93
C CYS A 808 2.97 -9.51 -15.49
N SER A 809 2.22 -10.53 -15.06
CA SER A 809 2.73 -11.85 -14.74
C SER A 809 1.73 -12.92 -15.19
N GLU A 810 2.09 -14.20 -15.10
CA GLU A 810 1.16 -15.31 -15.39
C GLU A 810 -0.07 -15.30 -14.47
N ALA A 811 0.03 -14.67 -13.30
CA ALA A 811 -1.08 -14.52 -12.37
C ALA A 811 -2.15 -13.55 -12.85
N ALA A 812 -1.85 -12.63 -13.77
CA ALA A 812 -2.81 -11.62 -14.25
C ALA A 812 -4.10 -12.24 -14.82
N ASP A 813 -3.98 -13.36 -15.53
CA ASP A 813 -5.10 -14.08 -16.15
C ASP A 813 -5.92 -14.89 -15.14
N ARG A 814 -5.40 -15.12 -13.93
CA ARG A 814 -6.06 -15.88 -12.84
C ARG A 814 -6.84 -14.99 -11.87
N ILE A 815 -6.69 -13.67 -11.97
CA ILE A 815 -7.41 -12.72 -11.13
C ILE A 815 -8.89 -12.73 -11.51
N ASN A 816 -9.77 -12.97 -10.53
CA ASN A 816 -11.22 -12.95 -10.70
C ASN A 816 -11.74 -11.51 -10.69
N SER A 817 -11.53 -10.79 -11.80
CA SER A 817 -11.98 -9.41 -11.97
C SER A 817 -12.69 -9.23 -13.32
N LYS A 818 -13.47 -8.16 -13.46
CA LYS A 818 -14.04 -7.77 -14.75
C LYS A 818 -12.99 -7.16 -15.68
N ARG A 819 -12.04 -6.41 -15.10
CA ARG A 819 -10.90 -5.83 -15.81
C ARG A 819 -9.66 -5.90 -14.94
N THR A 820 -8.55 -6.38 -15.51
CA THR A 820 -7.22 -6.31 -14.90
C THR A 820 -6.36 -5.37 -15.73
N ILE A 821 -5.68 -4.42 -15.07
CA ILE A 821 -4.76 -3.48 -15.72
C ILE A 821 -3.41 -3.49 -15.02
N VAL A 822 -2.35 -3.28 -15.79
CA VAL A 822 -1.03 -2.95 -15.25
C VAL A 822 -0.92 -1.44 -15.17
N SER A 823 -0.93 -0.87 -13.97
CA SER A 823 -1.05 0.58 -13.76
C SER A 823 -0.58 1.02 -12.37
N ASP A 824 -0.57 2.32 -12.16
CA ASP A 824 -0.31 2.99 -10.89
C ASP A 824 -1.58 3.31 -10.07
N LEU A 825 -1.38 3.82 -8.84
CA LEU A 825 -2.46 4.17 -7.91
C LEU A 825 -3.19 5.46 -8.31
N PHE A 826 -2.57 6.35 -9.08
CA PHE A 826 -3.17 7.61 -9.50
C PHE A 826 -4.20 7.40 -10.62
N SER A 827 -3.95 6.45 -11.51
CA SER A 827 -4.80 6.14 -12.65
C SER A 827 -6.05 5.33 -12.27
N VAL A 828 -6.14 4.87 -11.02
CA VAL A 828 -7.35 4.24 -10.47
C VAL A 828 -8.49 5.24 -10.47
N ASN A 829 -9.50 4.98 -11.30
CA ASN A 829 -10.71 5.78 -11.41
C ASN A 829 -11.90 4.85 -11.65
N GLY A 830 -13.03 5.16 -11.03
CA GLY A 830 -14.25 4.36 -11.13
C GLY A 830 -15.15 4.56 -9.93
N ASP A 831 -16.35 4.01 -10.02
CA ASP A 831 -17.33 3.96 -8.94
C ASP A 831 -17.19 2.63 -8.20
N PHE A 832 -16.64 2.67 -7.00
CA PHE A 832 -16.37 1.51 -6.16
C PHE A 832 -16.97 1.72 -4.78
N ASP A 833 -17.34 0.63 -4.10
CA ASP A 833 -17.74 0.65 -2.70
C ASP A 833 -16.52 0.53 -1.75
N LEU A 834 -15.40 -0.03 -2.22
CA LEU A 834 -14.22 -0.30 -1.39
C LEU A 834 -12.95 -0.36 -2.25
N LEU A 835 -11.87 0.22 -1.73
CA LEU A 835 -10.52 0.00 -2.22
C LEU A 835 -9.77 -0.97 -1.30
N ILE A 836 -9.20 -2.04 -1.88
CA ILE A 836 -8.30 -2.96 -1.17
C ILE A 836 -6.89 -2.78 -1.73
N SER A 837 -5.97 -2.27 -0.92
CA SER A 837 -4.61 -1.93 -1.36
C SER A 837 -3.67 -1.74 -0.17
N SER A 838 -2.41 -1.44 -0.43
CA SER A 838 -1.40 -1.09 0.58
C SER A 838 -1.62 0.29 1.23
N SER A 839 -0.77 0.67 2.19
CA SER A 839 -0.81 1.98 2.85
C SER A 839 -0.61 3.16 1.89
N HIS A 840 -0.01 2.95 0.72
CA HIS A 840 0.20 3.98 -0.31
C HIS A 840 -1.08 4.41 -1.02
N ALA A 841 -2.16 3.62 -0.93
CA ALA A 841 -3.43 3.95 -1.57
C ALA A 841 -4.32 4.88 -0.73
N ALA A 842 -3.86 5.38 0.42
CA ALA A 842 -4.66 6.27 1.28
C ALA A 842 -5.15 7.51 0.52
N ASP A 843 -4.27 8.20 -0.20
CA ASP A 843 -4.66 9.39 -0.96
C ASP A 843 -5.56 9.05 -2.16
N THR A 844 -5.40 7.86 -2.75
CA THR A 844 -6.29 7.37 -3.81
C THR A 844 -7.69 7.08 -3.25
N ALA A 845 -7.79 6.45 -2.08
CA ALA A 845 -9.06 6.19 -1.40
C ALA A 845 -9.76 7.50 -1.04
N ASP A 846 -9.04 8.46 -0.47
CA ASP A 846 -9.56 9.80 -0.15
C ASP A 846 -10.07 10.54 -1.39
N ARG A 847 -9.32 10.47 -2.51
CA ARG A 847 -9.73 11.07 -3.80
C ARG A 847 -10.98 10.42 -4.38
N LEU A 848 -11.13 9.10 -4.24
CA LEU A 848 -12.29 8.36 -4.72
C LEU A 848 -13.49 8.47 -3.76
N GLY A 849 -13.27 8.92 -2.52
CA GLY A 849 -14.31 8.96 -1.48
C GLY A 849 -14.78 7.59 -1.02
N VAL A 850 -13.87 6.60 -1.02
CA VAL A 850 -14.17 5.20 -0.65
C VAL A 850 -13.32 4.75 0.53
N PRO A 851 -13.78 3.80 1.35
CA PRO A 851 -12.98 3.25 2.42
C PRO A 851 -11.80 2.44 1.88
N LEU A 852 -10.71 2.37 2.65
CA LEU A 852 -9.51 1.60 2.34
C LEU A 852 -9.33 0.43 3.31
N TYR A 853 -9.41 -0.80 2.82
CA TYR A 853 -8.95 -1.98 3.56
C TYR A 853 -7.48 -2.27 3.22
N GLN A 854 -6.59 -2.13 4.21
CA GLN A 854 -5.16 -2.18 3.99
C GLN A 854 -4.59 -3.61 4.05
N THR A 855 -4.04 -4.07 2.93
CA THR A 855 -3.33 -5.36 2.80
C THR A 855 -2.27 -5.29 1.70
N GLY A 856 -1.45 -6.34 1.56
CA GLY A 856 -0.33 -6.38 0.62
C GLY A 856 0.89 -5.66 1.15
N PHE A 857 1.61 -4.95 0.29
CA PHE A 857 2.85 -4.28 0.64
C PHE A 857 2.92 -2.86 0.07
N PRO A 858 3.43 -1.88 0.84
CA PRO A 858 3.71 -1.93 2.28
C PRO A 858 2.45 -1.59 3.10
N VAL A 859 2.29 -2.25 4.25
CA VAL A 859 1.26 -1.91 5.25
C VAL A 859 1.93 -1.43 6.52
N TYR A 860 1.86 -0.12 6.81
CA TYR A 860 2.44 0.49 8.01
C TYR A 860 1.52 1.50 8.71
N LYS A 861 0.41 1.91 8.08
CA LYS A 861 -0.60 2.79 8.70
C LYS A 861 -1.62 2.03 9.55
N VAL A 862 -1.56 0.70 9.57
CA VAL A 862 -2.38 -0.18 10.43
C VAL A 862 -1.47 -1.00 11.35
N MET A 863 -1.94 -1.27 12.57
CA MET A 863 -1.24 -2.11 13.56
C MET A 863 -1.65 -3.58 13.40
N GLY A 864 -0.74 -4.51 13.71
CA GLY A 864 -1.08 -5.94 13.78
C GLY A 864 -1.16 -6.67 12.43
N HIS A 865 -0.73 -6.04 11.32
CA HIS A 865 -0.73 -6.69 10.01
C HIS A 865 0.15 -7.96 9.98
N THR A 866 1.33 -7.93 10.58
CA THR A 866 2.27 -9.08 10.60
C THR A 866 1.82 -10.24 11.48
N SER A 867 1.10 -9.94 12.56
CA SER A 867 0.59 -10.94 13.52
C SER A 867 -0.80 -11.46 13.15
N LYS A 868 -1.37 -11.01 12.03
CA LYS A 868 -2.69 -11.40 11.57
C LYS A 868 -2.61 -12.61 10.64
N THR A 869 -3.32 -13.66 11.02
CA THR A 869 -3.59 -14.80 10.12
C THR A 869 -4.65 -14.43 9.08
N THR A 870 -4.32 -14.55 7.81
CA THR A 870 -5.15 -14.29 6.63
C THR A 870 -5.53 -15.56 5.87
N ILE A 871 -4.87 -16.68 6.14
CA ILE A 871 -5.09 -17.95 5.44
C ILE A 871 -5.93 -18.95 6.22
N GLY A 872 -6.25 -20.07 5.56
CA GLY A 872 -7.01 -21.16 6.13
C GLY A 872 -8.43 -20.70 6.51
N TYR A 873 -9.18 -21.59 7.14
CA TYR A 873 -10.57 -21.29 7.47
C TYR A 873 -10.70 -20.15 8.48
N ARG A 874 -9.82 -20.09 9.48
CA ARG A 874 -9.88 -19.05 10.53
C ARG A 874 -9.45 -17.67 10.03
N GLY A 875 -8.36 -17.59 9.25
CA GLY A 875 -7.87 -16.33 8.72
C GLY A 875 -8.82 -15.76 7.66
N SER A 876 -9.37 -16.63 6.81
CA SER A 876 -10.41 -16.23 5.85
C SER A 876 -11.62 -15.63 6.53
N LEU A 877 -12.10 -16.24 7.62
CA LEU A 877 -13.23 -15.72 8.39
C LEU A 877 -12.90 -14.35 9.01
N ALA A 878 -11.68 -14.18 9.54
CA ALA A 878 -11.24 -12.90 10.10
C ALA A 878 -11.22 -11.79 9.03
N MET A 879 -10.66 -12.06 7.85
CA MET A 879 -10.65 -11.10 6.74
C MET A 879 -12.04 -10.71 6.28
N ILE A 880 -12.93 -11.69 6.09
CA ILE A 880 -14.32 -11.45 5.67
C ILE A 880 -15.04 -10.57 6.67
N ASN A 881 -14.89 -10.84 7.97
CA ASN A 881 -15.49 -10.05 9.04
C ASN A 881 -14.94 -8.62 9.06
N GLU A 882 -13.62 -8.44 8.89
CA GLU A 882 -13.02 -7.11 8.85
C GLU A 882 -13.54 -6.28 7.69
N VAL A 883 -13.62 -6.84 6.49
CA VAL A 883 -14.16 -6.11 5.33
C VAL A 883 -15.66 -5.84 5.49
N ALA A 884 -16.43 -6.78 6.04
CA ALA A 884 -17.83 -6.52 6.37
C ALA A 884 -17.99 -5.39 7.41
N ASN A 885 -17.10 -5.32 8.39
CA ASN A 885 -17.10 -4.27 9.41
C ASN A 885 -16.79 -2.89 8.83
N VAL A 886 -15.95 -2.79 7.80
CA VAL A 886 -15.71 -1.53 7.07
C VAL A 886 -17.05 -0.97 6.56
N PHE A 887 -17.87 -1.80 5.92
CA PHE A 887 -19.20 -1.39 5.43
C PHE A 887 -20.21 -1.11 6.53
N LEU A 888 -20.07 -1.75 7.70
CA LEU A 888 -20.93 -1.46 8.86
C LEU A 888 -20.66 -0.07 9.44
N HIS A 889 -19.39 0.34 9.53
CA HIS A 889 -19.01 1.62 10.11
C HIS A 889 -19.42 2.83 9.25
N GLU A 890 -19.50 2.69 7.92
CA GLU A 890 -19.93 3.79 7.03
C GLU A 890 -21.43 4.09 7.05
N ARG A 891 -22.27 3.18 7.58
CA ARG A 891 -23.72 3.40 7.67
C ARG A 891 -24.13 4.28 8.86
N HIS A 892 -23.19 4.63 9.74
CA HIS A 892 -23.38 5.48 10.92
C HIS A 892 -22.70 6.83 10.73
#